data_AF-Q95RH0-F1
#
_entry.id   AF-Q95RH0-F1
#
_cell.length_a   1.000
_cell.length_b   1.000
_cell.length_c   1.000
_cell.angle_alpha   90.00
_cell.angle_beta   90.00
_cell.angle_gamma   90.00
#
_symmetry.space_group_name_H-M   'P 1'
#
loop_
_entity.id
_entity.type
_entity.pdbx_description
1 polymer ?
#
loop_
_entity_poly.entity_id
_entity_poly.type
_entity_poly.pdbx_seq_one_letter_code
_entity_poly.pdbx_strand_id
1 'polypeptide(L)'
;MVAVIQDVIFPIMSFTDSDQELWESDPYEYIRLKFDIFEDYATPVPAAQSLLHSMCKKRKGILPKAMATIMQIITSPNADNKQKDGALHMIGTLADVLLKKASYRDQVESMLTTYVFPEFQNPAGHMRARACWVLHYFCDVQIKNPQVLAEIMRLTTNALLTDKELPVKVEAAIGLQMFISSQDEAPQYVEAQIKEITKELLTIIRETENEDLTNVMQKIVCTFTEQLLPVATEICQHLATTFSQVLESEEGSDEKAITAMSLLNTIETLLSVMEEHPDVLLNLHPIVINVVGHIFQHNITDFYEETFSLVYDLTAKAISPEMWQMLELIYQVFKKDGIDYFIDIMPALHNYVTVDTPAFLSNPNRLLAILDMCKTMLTSSPGEDPECHAAKLMEVIILQCKGQIDSVIHMFVELALSRLTREVQSSELRTMCLQVVIAALYYNPQLLLSILDKMSQQNNDSISAHFIKQWLHDTDCFLGIHDRKLCVLGLCTLISLGEAKPQVLSEVAGKIVPALILLFDGLKRAYESRAQEEEEDEEEEDGDDCEEALSSDEDDMDEMAPDYLDKLAEFAKTKGNESGFEVKAEIKDDDADSDGDAEESVGDLNETGLESFTTPIDDEENESAIDEYWTFKEVITALSAQDQAWYALLTSNLTPEQAKALQEVVVTADQRKAAKESKLIEKQGGFAFPQTAVPTSFKFGS
;
A
#
# COMPACT_ATOMS: atom_id res chain seq x y z
N MET A 1 -3.00 46.61 14.88
CA MET A 1 -2.61 45.63 13.85
C MET A 1 -1.24 45.91 13.28
N VAL A 2 -0.97 47.09 12.68
CA VAL A 2 0.41 47.41 12.23
C VAL A 2 1.40 47.42 13.41
N ALA A 3 1.03 48.03 14.53
CA ALA A 3 1.82 47.95 15.77
C ALA A 3 2.00 46.52 16.31
N VAL A 4 1.03 45.62 16.09
CA VAL A 4 1.18 44.21 16.49
C VAL A 4 2.20 43.50 15.59
N ILE A 5 2.16 43.80 14.29
CA ILE A 5 3.14 43.28 13.32
C ILE A 5 4.55 43.79 13.66
N GLN A 6 4.69 45.09 13.94
CA GLN A 6 5.98 45.73 14.19
C GLN A 6 6.56 45.46 15.58
N ASP A 7 5.73 45.53 16.63
CA ASP A 7 6.22 45.54 18.02
C ASP A 7 6.13 44.16 18.69
N VAL A 8 5.41 43.20 18.10
CA VAL A 8 5.20 41.86 18.67
C VAL A 8 5.67 40.76 17.72
N ILE A 9 5.10 40.67 16.51
CA ILE A 9 5.39 39.57 15.57
C ILE A 9 6.83 39.66 15.06
N PHE A 10 7.25 40.82 14.54
CA PHE A 10 8.57 40.99 13.94
C PHE A 10 9.74 40.65 14.89
N PRO A 11 9.76 41.12 16.16
CA PRO A 11 10.80 40.74 17.11
C PRO A 11 10.84 39.24 17.42
N ILE A 12 9.67 38.56 17.47
CA ILE A 12 9.60 37.11 17.72
C ILE A 12 10.15 36.32 16.53
N MET A 13 9.88 36.78 15.30
CA MET A 13 10.33 36.10 14.08
C MET A 13 11.78 36.42 13.69
N SER A 14 12.45 37.33 14.38
CA SER A 14 13.84 37.73 14.09
C SER A 14 14.84 36.85 14.82
N PHE A 15 15.94 36.50 14.16
CA PHE A 15 17.08 35.81 14.77
C PHE A 15 17.56 36.51 16.07
N THR A 16 17.60 35.78 17.17
CA THR A 16 17.87 36.30 18.51
C THR A 16 19.34 36.19 18.91
N ASP A 17 19.71 36.75 20.07
CA ASP A 17 21.06 36.54 20.63
C ASP A 17 21.25 35.11 21.15
N SER A 18 20.18 34.47 21.66
CA SER A 18 20.19 33.05 22.04
C SER A 18 20.36 32.14 20.83
N ASP A 19 19.72 32.46 19.71
CA ASP A 19 19.92 31.69 18.46
C ASP A 19 21.37 31.82 17.98
N GLN A 20 21.97 33.02 18.07
CA GLN A 20 23.39 33.22 17.73
C GLN A 20 24.32 32.41 18.63
N GLU A 21 24.06 32.42 19.93
CA GLU A 21 24.85 31.65 20.90
C GLU A 21 24.78 30.16 20.58
N LEU A 22 23.56 29.63 20.40
CA LEU A 22 23.37 28.21 20.08
C LEU A 22 23.99 27.84 18.73
N TRP A 23 23.78 28.64 17.70
CA TRP A 23 24.37 28.46 16.38
C TRP A 23 25.91 28.36 16.42
N GLU A 24 26.56 29.15 17.28
CA GLU A 24 28.02 29.13 17.43
C GLU A 24 28.53 28.03 18.37
N SER A 25 27.79 27.73 19.44
CA SER A 25 28.23 26.78 20.46
C SER A 25 27.91 25.33 20.11
N ASP A 26 26.74 25.09 19.52
CA ASP A 26 26.21 23.77 19.21
C ASP A 26 25.23 23.84 18.01
N PRO A 27 25.75 23.82 16.76
CA PRO A 27 24.91 23.88 15.58
C PRO A 27 24.03 22.63 15.39
N TYR A 28 24.37 21.50 16.02
CA TYR A 28 23.56 20.27 15.97
C TYR A 28 22.30 20.45 16.80
N GLU A 29 22.43 20.98 18.02
CA GLU A 29 21.28 21.34 18.87
C GLU A 29 20.40 22.41 18.21
N TYR A 30 21.01 23.38 17.53
CA TYR A 30 20.26 24.39 16.77
C TYR A 30 19.36 23.75 15.71
N ILE A 31 19.90 22.79 14.93
CA ILE A 31 19.13 22.05 13.93
C ILE A 31 18.03 21.25 14.62
N ARG A 32 18.37 20.48 15.66
CA ARG A 32 17.38 19.66 16.38
C ARG A 32 16.19 20.49 16.86
N LEU A 33 16.42 21.62 17.53
CA LEU A 33 15.33 22.49 18.01
C LEU A 33 14.52 23.15 16.90
N LYS A 34 15.12 23.38 15.74
CA LYS A 34 14.47 24.04 14.60
C LYS A 34 13.58 23.10 13.79
N PHE A 35 13.91 21.82 13.77
CA PHE A 35 13.20 20.77 13.05
C PHE A 35 12.51 19.79 14.02
N ASP A 36 12.30 20.20 15.28
CA ASP A 36 11.58 19.43 16.28
C ASP A 36 10.08 19.47 15.98
N ILE A 37 9.43 18.30 15.95
CA ILE A 37 7.98 18.12 15.77
C ILE A 37 7.19 18.89 16.84
N PHE A 38 7.80 19.15 18.01
CA PHE A 38 7.24 19.92 19.11
C PHE A 38 7.73 21.38 19.18
N GLU A 39 8.31 21.96 18.12
CA GLU A 39 8.77 23.37 18.10
C GLU A 39 7.65 24.34 18.56
N ASP A 40 6.40 24.04 18.21
CA ASP A 40 5.19 24.76 18.62
C ASP A 40 5.03 24.92 20.14
N TYR A 41 5.53 23.95 20.91
CA TYR A 41 5.50 23.97 22.37
C TYR A 41 6.76 24.58 22.98
N ALA A 42 7.87 24.58 22.24
CA ALA A 42 9.17 25.07 22.69
C ALA A 42 9.37 26.58 22.43
N THR A 43 8.81 27.13 21.35
CA THR A 43 9.09 28.51 20.93
C THR A 43 7.83 29.31 20.56
N PRO A 44 7.85 30.64 20.71
CA PRO A 44 6.72 31.50 20.29
C PRO A 44 6.69 31.75 18.77
N VAL A 45 7.63 31.21 17.99
CA VAL A 45 7.81 31.51 16.56
C VAL A 45 6.64 31.01 15.71
N PRO A 46 6.21 29.73 15.82
CA PRO A 46 5.09 29.23 15.02
C PRO A 46 3.77 29.95 15.32
N ALA A 47 3.54 30.30 16.59
CA ALA A 47 2.38 31.12 16.99
C ALA A 47 2.41 32.52 16.33
N ALA A 48 3.58 33.15 16.23
CA ALA A 48 3.73 34.43 15.56
C ALA A 48 3.53 34.31 14.03
N GLN A 49 4.03 33.24 13.41
CA GLN A 49 3.82 32.93 12.00
C GLN A 49 2.33 32.74 11.70
N SER A 50 1.64 31.88 12.45
CA SER A 50 0.21 31.60 12.30
C SER A 50 -0.65 32.85 12.49
N LEU A 51 -0.30 33.70 13.47
CA LEU A 51 -0.96 34.98 13.67
C LEU A 51 -0.75 35.93 12.48
N LEU A 52 0.49 36.04 11.97
CA LEU A 52 0.82 36.87 10.81
C LEU A 52 0.05 36.41 9.57
N HIS A 53 0.10 35.10 9.28
CA HIS A 53 -0.59 34.45 8.17
C HIS A 53 -2.10 34.71 8.24
N SER A 54 -2.72 34.38 9.36
CA SER A 54 -4.15 34.60 9.61
C SER A 54 -4.56 36.06 9.45
N MET A 55 -3.75 37.00 9.96
CA MET A 55 -4.02 38.43 9.81
C MET A 55 -3.96 38.89 8.35
N CYS A 56 -3.00 38.41 7.56
CA CYS A 56 -2.81 38.78 6.17
C CYS A 56 -3.81 38.10 5.22
N LYS A 57 -4.19 36.84 5.50
CA LYS A 57 -5.18 36.06 4.74
C LYS A 57 -6.60 36.55 4.99
N LYS A 58 -7.02 36.67 6.26
CA LYS A 58 -8.43 36.92 6.64
C LYS A 58 -8.82 38.41 6.68
N ARG A 59 -7.89 39.35 6.95
CA ARG A 59 -8.24 40.78 7.14
C ARG A 59 -7.87 41.67 5.95
N LYS A 60 -8.88 42.31 5.37
CA LYS A 60 -8.71 43.24 4.23
C LYS A 60 -7.76 44.41 4.56
N GLY A 61 -6.84 44.69 3.66
CA GLY A 61 -5.92 45.84 3.76
C GLY A 61 -4.76 45.67 4.76
N ILE A 62 -4.61 44.50 5.39
CA ILE A 62 -3.46 44.20 6.26
C ILE A 62 -2.24 43.76 5.46
N LEU A 63 -2.40 42.84 4.51
CA LEU A 63 -1.28 42.35 3.68
C LEU A 63 -0.44 43.49 3.05
N PRO A 64 -1.02 44.52 2.38
CA PRO A 64 -0.22 45.60 1.82
C PRO A 64 0.54 46.41 2.88
N LYS A 65 -0.01 46.54 4.09
CA LYS A 65 0.66 47.24 5.20
C LYS A 65 1.77 46.39 5.81
N ALA A 66 1.58 45.08 5.91
CA ALA A 66 2.62 44.14 6.33
C ALA A 66 3.78 44.17 5.34
N MET A 67 3.50 44.03 4.04
CA MET A 67 4.52 44.11 2.98
C MET A 67 5.22 45.47 2.96
N ALA A 68 4.53 46.59 3.18
CA ALA A 68 5.17 47.90 3.26
C ALA A 68 6.18 47.99 4.42
N THR A 69 5.83 47.45 5.60
CA THR A 69 6.73 47.37 6.76
C THR A 69 7.95 46.50 6.46
N ILE A 70 7.73 45.30 5.92
CA ILE A 70 8.78 44.35 5.57
C ILE A 70 9.76 44.99 4.56
N MET A 71 9.24 45.58 3.48
CA MET A 71 10.07 46.22 2.45
C MET A 71 10.84 47.42 3.00
N GLN A 72 10.27 48.17 3.95
CA GLN A 72 10.99 49.26 4.63
C GLN A 72 12.21 48.74 5.40
N ILE A 73 12.13 47.53 5.96
CA ILE A 73 13.24 46.91 6.72
C ILE A 73 14.30 46.38 5.74
N ILE A 74 13.90 45.58 4.74
CA ILE A 74 14.82 44.97 3.76
C ILE A 74 15.62 46.03 2.99
N THR A 75 14.98 47.14 2.62
CA THR A 75 15.63 48.22 1.85
C THR A 75 16.38 49.23 2.72
N SER A 76 16.31 49.10 4.06
CA SER A 76 17.00 50.01 4.97
C SER A 76 18.51 49.76 4.92
N PRO A 77 19.34 50.78 4.61
CA PRO A 77 20.80 50.63 4.58
C PRO A 77 21.41 50.41 5.98
N ASN A 78 20.62 50.66 7.04
CA ASN A 78 21.04 50.52 8.43
C ASN A 78 20.45 49.27 9.10
N ALA A 79 19.68 48.45 8.38
CA ALA A 79 19.16 47.21 8.95
C ALA A 79 20.31 46.22 9.16
N ASP A 80 20.42 45.69 10.37
CA ASP A 80 21.36 44.60 10.66
C ASP A 80 20.86 43.26 10.10
N ASN A 81 21.71 42.24 10.16
CA ASN A 81 21.36 40.91 9.64
C ASN A 81 20.15 40.30 10.38
N LYS A 82 20.00 40.53 11.69
CA LYS A 82 18.88 39.99 12.47
C LYS A 82 17.54 40.59 12.02
N GLN A 83 17.53 41.90 11.76
CA GLN A 83 16.36 42.60 11.25
C GLN A 83 16.00 42.16 9.82
N LYS A 84 17.00 41.92 8.98
CA LYS A 84 16.77 41.41 7.62
C LYS A 84 16.26 39.97 7.63
N ASP A 85 16.83 39.11 8.48
CA ASP A 85 16.35 37.74 8.70
C ASP A 85 14.87 37.73 9.08
N GLY A 86 14.47 38.48 10.11
CA GLY A 86 13.07 38.54 10.52
C GLY A 86 12.14 39.06 9.42
N ALA A 87 12.60 39.98 8.57
CA ALA A 87 11.81 40.49 7.46
C ALA A 87 11.64 39.42 6.36
N LEU A 88 12.70 38.68 6.02
CA LEU A 88 12.66 37.58 5.06
C LEU A 88 11.81 36.41 5.58
N HIS A 89 11.91 36.09 6.86
CA HIS A 89 11.09 35.10 7.54
C HIS A 89 9.60 35.45 7.39
N MET A 90 9.22 36.70 7.68
CA MET A 90 7.85 37.18 7.47
C MET A 90 7.38 37.11 6.02
N ILE A 91 8.27 37.26 5.03
CA ILE A 91 7.91 37.11 3.60
C ILE A 91 7.61 35.66 3.29
N GLY A 92 8.48 34.72 3.66
CA GLY A 92 8.27 33.30 3.37
C GLY A 92 7.03 32.74 4.06
N THR A 93 6.74 33.14 5.31
CA THR A 93 5.48 32.80 6.00
C THR A 93 4.23 33.28 5.25
N LEU A 94 4.35 34.27 4.36
CA LEU A 94 3.25 34.80 3.57
C LEU A 94 3.24 34.29 2.12
N ALA A 95 4.11 33.34 1.75
CA ALA A 95 4.30 32.91 0.37
C ALA A 95 2.99 32.44 -0.29
N ASP A 96 2.25 31.50 0.32
CA ASP A 96 0.96 31.00 -0.20
C ASP A 96 -0.06 32.14 -0.40
N VAL A 97 -0.14 33.09 0.54
CA VAL A 97 -1.03 34.26 0.48
C VAL A 97 -0.62 35.21 -0.65
N LEU A 98 0.69 35.35 -0.89
CA LEU A 98 1.25 36.19 -1.94
C LEU A 98 1.05 35.56 -3.32
N LEU A 99 1.28 34.26 -3.47
CA LEU A 99 1.14 33.51 -4.72
C LEU A 99 -0.31 33.49 -5.22
N LYS A 100 -1.30 33.46 -4.32
CA LYS A 100 -2.72 33.58 -4.66
C LYS A 100 -3.13 34.95 -5.25
N LYS A 101 -2.25 35.97 -5.20
CA LYS A 101 -2.52 37.32 -5.70
C LYS A 101 -1.59 37.69 -6.84
N ALA A 102 -2.14 37.77 -8.06
CA ALA A 102 -1.39 38.07 -9.29
C ALA A 102 -0.40 39.24 -9.16
N SER A 103 -0.79 40.34 -8.51
CA SER A 103 0.07 41.51 -8.33
C SER A 103 1.36 41.23 -7.56
N TYR A 104 1.34 40.26 -6.63
CA TYR A 104 2.51 39.84 -5.86
C TYR A 104 3.23 38.69 -6.55
N ARG A 105 2.50 37.70 -7.07
CA ARG A 105 3.03 36.57 -7.83
C ARG A 105 3.95 37.02 -8.97
N ASP A 106 3.54 38.01 -9.76
CA ASP A 106 4.35 38.52 -10.88
C ASP A 106 5.63 39.27 -10.45
N GLN A 107 5.79 39.57 -9.16
CA GLN A 107 6.97 40.24 -8.59
C GLN A 107 7.92 39.27 -7.87
N VAL A 108 7.56 38.00 -7.70
CA VAL A 108 8.36 37.03 -6.93
C VAL A 108 9.76 36.86 -7.50
N GLU A 109 9.92 36.63 -8.80
CA GLU A 109 11.25 36.52 -9.42
C GLU A 109 12.12 37.76 -9.18
N SER A 110 11.53 38.95 -9.26
CA SER A 110 12.24 40.20 -8.98
C SER A 110 12.62 40.32 -7.50
N MET A 111 11.77 39.83 -6.59
CA MET A 111 12.03 39.82 -5.16
C MET A 111 13.17 38.87 -4.82
N LEU A 112 13.13 37.63 -5.35
CA LEU A 112 14.17 36.63 -5.16
C LEU A 112 15.53 37.13 -5.66
N THR A 113 15.58 37.61 -6.90
CA THR A 113 16.81 38.11 -7.52
C THR A 113 17.39 39.34 -6.83
N THR A 114 16.54 40.24 -6.32
CA THR A 114 16.99 41.51 -5.73
C THR A 114 17.37 41.38 -4.26
N TYR A 115 16.66 40.54 -3.50
CA TYR A 115 16.74 40.53 -2.04
C TYR A 115 17.14 39.19 -1.43
N VAL A 116 16.94 38.07 -2.12
CA VAL A 116 17.26 36.72 -1.59
C VAL A 116 18.60 36.22 -2.13
N PHE A 117 18.82 36.26 -3.45
CA PHE A 117 20.06 35.77 -4.06
C PHE A 117 21.34 36.42 -3.51
N PRO A 118 21.39 37.75 -3.25
CA PRO A 118 22.59 38.36 -2.68
C PRO A 118 22.93 37.85 -1.28
N GLU A 119 21.94 37.38 -0.51
CA GLU A 119 22.14 36.93 0.87
C GLU A 119 22.91 35.59 0.93
N PHE A 120 22.96 34.80 -0.14
CA PHE A 120 23.85 33.63 -0.26
C PHE A 120 25.35 33.97 -0.16
N GLN A 121 25.72 35.24 -0.35
CA GLN A 121 27.10 35.72 -0.16
C GLN A 121 27.29 36.45 1.18
N ASN A 122 26.27 36.50 2.03
CA ASN A 122 26.35 37.17 3.33
C ASN A 122 27.34 36.41 4.24
N PRO A 123 28.27 37.11 4.93
CA PRO A 123 29.20 36.46 5.85
C PRO A 123 28.53 35.76 7.04
N ALA A 124 27.30 36.14 7.41
CA ALA A 124 26.55 35.51 8.48
C ALA A 124 25.78 34.27 8.00
N GLY A 125 26.02 33.12 8.64
CA GLY A 125 25.38 31.84 8.29
C GLY A 125 23.86 31.86 8.34
N HIS A 126 23.27 32.42 9.39
CA HIS A 126 21.81 32.50 9.54
C HIS A 126 21.12 33.23 8.37
N MET A 127 21.78 34.21 7.74
CA MET A 127 21.23 34.88 6.55
C MET A 127 21.25 33.97 5.32
N ARG A 128 22.30 33.14 5.16
CA ARG A 128 22.38 32.16 4.06
C ARG A 128 21.35 31.06 4.24
N ALA A 129 21.20 30.53 5.45
CA ALA A 129 20.15 29.57 5.80
C ALA A 129 18.76 30.17 5.55
N ARG A 130 18.50 31.40 5.99
CA ARG A 130 17.22 32.09 5.72
C ARG A 130 16.96 32.26 4.22
N ALA A 131 18.00 32.49 3.42
CA ALA A 131 17.84 32.58 1.97
C ALA A 131 17.38 31.24 1.37
N CYS A 132 17.96 30.11 1.80
CA CYS A 132 17.50 28.76 1.44
C CYS A 132 16.05 28.52 1.88
N TRP A 133 15.73 28.87 3.13
CA TRP A 133 14.37 28.73 3.67
C TRP A 133 13.35 29.55 2.88
N VAL A 134 13.66 30.80 2.50
CA VAL A 134 12.75 31.58 1.64
C VAL A 134 12.60 30.92 0.27
N LEU A 135 13.65 30.35 -0.30
CA LEU A 135 13.51 29.63 -1.58
C LEU A 135 12.54 28.44 -1.43
N HIS A 136 12.71 27.60 -0.41
CA HIS A 136 11.79 26.52 -0.08
C HIS A 136 10.33 27.01 -0.10
N TYR A 137 9.97 28.03 0.69
CA TYR A 137 8.57 28.47 0.77
C TYR A 137 7.99 29.09 -0.51
N PHE A 138 8.83 29.41 -1.51
CA PHE A 138 8.39 29.91 -2.81
C PHE A 138 8.54 28.86 -3.93
N CYS A 139 8.75 27.57 -3.62
CA CYS A 139 8.90 26.50 -4.63
C CYS A 139 7.70 26.39 -5.60
N ASP A 140 6.48 26.63 -5.11
CA ASP A 140 5.23 26.56 -5.90
C ASP A 140 5.07 27.71 -6.93
N VAL A 141 5.99 28.67 -6.93
CA VAL A 141 5.95 29.73 -7.94
C VAL A 141 6.36 29.18 -9.29
N GLN A 142 5.54 29.39 -10.32
CA GLN A 142 5.97 29.11 -11.69
C GLN A 142 7.09 30.08 -12.11
N ILE A 143 8.33 29.58 -12.15
CA ILE A 143 9.50 30.36 -12.57
C ILE A 143 9.49 30.46 -14.09
N LYS A 144 9.17 31.65 -14.62
CA LYS A 144 9.06 31.88 -16.07
C LYS A 144 10.41 32.07 -16.73
N ASN A 145 11.41 32.51 -15.97
CA ASN A 145 12.75 32.78 -16.49
C ASN A 145 13.71 31.62 -16.16
N PRO A 146 14.17 30.84 -17.17
CA PRO A 146 15.09 29.73 -16.94
C PRO A 146 16.40 30.14 -16.27
N GLN A 147 16.84 31.39 -16.42
CA GLN A 147 18.04 31.88 -15.72
C GLN A 147 17.82 32.06 -14.23
N VAL A 148 16.60 32.35 -13.80
CA VAL A 148 16.25 32.45 -12.38
C VAL A 148 16.24 31.05 -11.77
N LEU A 149 15.61 30.07 -12.44
CA LEU A 149 15.62 28.67 -12.00
C LEU A 149 17.05 28.12 -11.93
N ALA A 150 17.84 28.31 -13.00
CA ALA A 150 19.24 27.88 -13.02
C ALA A 150 20.06 28.50 -11.87
N GLU A 151 19.81 29.77 -11.54
CA GLU A 151 20.50 30.43 -10.43
C GLU A 151 20.01 29.93 -9.05
N ILE A 152 18.72 29.64 -8.88
CA ILE A 152 18.18 28.99 -7.67
C ILE A 152 18.90 27.66 -7.44
N MET A 153 18.91 26.78 -8.44
CA MET A 153 19.56 25.47 -8.37
C MET A 153 21.06 25.61 -8.09
N ARG A 154 21.73 26.54 -8.78
CA ARG A 154 23.17 26.79 -8.55
C ARG A 154 23.46 27.28 -7.12
N LEU A 155 22.62 28.16 -6.57
CA LEU A 155 22.81 28.73 -5.24
C LEU A 155 22.57 27.69 -4.14
N THR A 156 21.47 26.92 -4.22
CA THR A 156 21.16 25.86 -3.24
C THR A 156 22.17 24.73 -3.32
N THR A 157 22.53 24.24 -4.51
CA THR A 157 23.58 23.22 -4.68
C THR A 157 24.93 23.70 -4.14
N ASN A 158 25.33 24.95 -4.42
CA ASN A 158 26.59 25.48 -3.91
C ASN A 158 26.57 25.61 -2.37
N ALA A 159 25.45 26.05 -1.79
CA ALA A 159 25.31 26.14 -0.34
C ALA A 159 25.42 24.75 0.32
N LEU A 160 24.73 23.75 -0.22
CA LEU A 160 24.82 22.37 0.25
C LEU A 160 26.25 21.83 0.22
N LEU A 161 26.93 21.97 -0.93
CA LEU A 161 28.24 21.34 -1.14
C LEU A 161 29.43 22.10 -0.52
N THR A 162 29.34 23.42 -0.36
CA THR A 162 30.52 24.25 -0.07
C THR A 162 30.41 25.12 1.18
N ASP A 163 29.23 25.27 1.78
CA ASP A 163 29.10 26.06 2.99
C ASP A 163 29.89 25.43 4.15
N LYS A 164 30.33 26.26 5.08
CA LYS A 164 31.08 25.82 6.27
C LYS A 164 30.17 25.60 7.48
N GLU A 165 28.95 26.13 7.45
CA GLU A 165 28.00 26.11 8.57
C GLU A 165 26.92 25.08 8.30
N LEU A 166 26.85 24.07 9.16
CA LEU A 166 25.96 22.91 8.99
C LEU A 166 24.47 23.27 8.81
N PRO A 167 23.87 24.21 9.58
CA PRO A 167 22.46 24.52 9.41
C PRO A 167 22.15 25.15 8.03
N VAL A 168 23.13 25.79 7.38
CA VAL A 168 22.97 26.30 6.01
C VAL A 168 22.87 25.14 5.02
N LYS A 169 23.66 24.08 5.21
CA LYS A 169 23.63 22.90 4.35
C LYS A 169 22.30 22.15 4.46
N VAL A 170 21.77 22.00 5.67
CA VAL A 170 20.46 21.36 5.92
C VAL A 170 19.35 22.11 5.18
N GLU A 171 19.25 23.42 5.39
CA GLU A 171 18.25 24.26 4.71
C GLU A 171 18.44 24.28 3.18
N ALA A 172 19.68 24.23 2.71
CA ALA A 172 19.97 24.14 1.29
C ALA A 172 19.54 22.80 0.67
N ALA A 173 19.67 21.69 1.41
CA ALA A 173 19.23 20.36 0.97
C ALA A 173 17.71 20.30 0.82
N ILE A 174 16.97 20.77 1.83
CA ILE A 174 15.51 20.84 1.80
C ILE A 174 15.05 21.77 0.67
N GLY A 175 15.58 23.00 0.60
CA GLY A 175 15.23 23.93 -0.47
C GLY A 175 15.57 23.40 -1.88
N LEU A 176 16.63 22.60 -2.01
CA LEU A 176 16.97 21.94 -3.27
C LEU A 176 15.92 20.90 -3.67
N GLN A 177 15.53 20.00 -2.76
CA GLN A 177 14.53 18.97 -3.03
C GLN A 177 13.15 19.56 -3.34
N MET A 178 12.75 20.64 -2.66
CA MET A 178 11.47 21.30 -2.93
C MET A 178 11.40 21.82 -4.37
N PHE A 179 12.47 22.43 -4.88
CA PHE A 179 12.49 22.85 -6.30
C PHE A 179 12.59 21.69 -7.29
N ILE A 180 13.28 20.60 -6.94
CA ILE A 180 13.30 19.38 -7.75
C ILE A 180 11.90 18.78 -7.88
N SER A 181 11.10 18.87 -6.80
CA SER A 181 9.74 18.33 -6.77
C SER A 181 8.74 19.24 -7.48
N SER A 182 8.81 20.55 -7.27
CA SER A 182 7.81 21.50 -7.78
C SER A 182 8.08 22.02 -9.20
N GLN A 183 9.22 21.72 -9.83
CA GLN A 183 9.57 22.24 -11.17
C GLN A 183 10.20 21.16 -12.05
N ASP A 184 9.51 20.75 -13.11
CA ASP A 184 9.94 19.70 -14.06
C ASP A 184 11.32 19.96 -14.68
N GLU A 185 11.67 21.23 -14.89
CA GLU A 185 12.97 21.59 -15.47
C GLU A 185 14.12 21.68 -14.44
N ALA A 186 13.86 21.57 -13.14
CA ALA A 186 14.90 21.68 -12.10
C ALA A 186 15.94 20.55 -12.13
N PRO A 187 15.59 19.26 -12.32
CA PRO A 187 16.53 18.14 -12.25
C PRO A 187 17.74 18.28 -13.19
N GLN A 188 17.54 18.80 -14.41
CA GLN A 188 18.60 18.93 -15.42
C GLN A 188 19.77 19.83 -14.97
N TYR A 189 19.53 20.74 -14.02
CA TYR A 189 20.55 21.68 -13.56
C TYR A 189 21.51 21.06 -12.54
N VAL A 190 21.12 19.97 -11.89
CA VAL A 190 21.90 19.33 -10.81
C VAL A 190 22.37 17.92 -11.15
N GLU A 191 21.87 17.34 -12.24
CA GLU A 191 22.20 16.00 -12.72
C GLU A 191 23.71 15.71 -12.72
N ALA A 192 24.52 16.65 -13.22
CA ALA A 192 25.98 16.47 -13.30
C ALA A 192 26.68 16.38 -11.94
N GLN A 193 26.07 16.90 -10.88
CA GLN A 193 26.61 16.97 -9.52
C GLN A 193 25.85 16.05 -8.55
N ILE A 194 24.86 15.28 -9.00
CA ILE A 194 23.96 14.54 -8.12
C ILE A 194 24.69 13.53 -7.22
N LYS A 195 25.77 12.92 -7.72
CA LYS A 195 26.62 12.02 -6.93
C LYS A 195 27.34 12.74 -5.79
N GLU A 196 27.79 13.97 -6.02
CA GLU A 196 28.43 14.80 -4.98
C GLU A 196 27.39 15.24 -3.95
N ILE A 197 26.22 15.68 -4.43
CA ILE A 197 25.07 16.05 -3.59
C ILE A 197 24.66 14.90 -2.68
N THR A 198 24.51 13.70 -3.24
CA THR A 198 24.12 12.49 -2.49
C THR A 198 25.15 12.14 -1.42
N LYS A 199 26.44 12.23 -1.72
CA LYS A 199 27.51 11.94 -0.75
C LYS A 199 27.56 12.94 0.39
N GLU A 200 27.37 14.22 0.08
CA GLU A 200 27.29 15.26 1.09
C GLU A 200 26.03 15.08 1.95
N LEU A 201 24.89 14.78 1.33
CA LEU A 201 23.62 14.54 2.04
C LEU A 201 23.72 13.35 3.00
N LEU A 202 24.31 12.23 2.58
CA LEU A 202 24.60 11.10 3.46
C LEU A 202 25.44 11.52 4.67
N THR A 203 26.49 12.31 4.44
CA THR A 203 27.36 12.82 5.51
C THR A 203 26.56 13.65 6.51
N ILE A 204 25.72 14.57 6.03
CA ILE A 204 24.89 15.43 6.88
C ILE A 204 23.83 14.60 7.65
N ILE A 205 23.17 13.64 7.01
CA ILE A 205 22.19 12.74 7.66
C ILE A 205 22.84 12.06 8.87
N ARG A 206 24.04 11.51 8.70
CA ARG A 206 24.74 10.83 9.80
C ARG A 206 25.24 11.77 10.88
N GLU A 207 25.59 13.00 10.53
CA GLU A 207 26.07 13.99 11.49
C GLU A 207 24.92 14.64 12.29
N THR A 208 23.74 14.79 11.69
CA THR A 208 22.60 15.52 12.27
C THR A 208 21.50 14.64 12.82
N GLU A 209 21.39 13.39 12.34
CA GLU A 209 20.26 12.49 12.64
C GLU A 209 18.89 13.13 12.33
N ASN A 210 18.85 14.11 11.41
CA ASN A 210 17.63 14.83 11.05
C ASN A 210 16.80 14.03 10.02
N GLU A 211 15.51 13.87 10.34
CA GLU A 211 14.55 13.11 9.55
C GLU A 211 14.29 13.72 8.17
N ASP A 212 14.10 15.04 8.07
CA ASP A 212 13.78 15.71 6.80
C ASP A 212 14.82 15.42 5.70
N LEU A 213 16.09 15.27 6.09
CA LEU A 213 17.16 14.94 5.14
C LEU A 213 17.05 13.53 4.56
N THR A 214 16.40 12.60 5.27
CA THR A 214 16.10 11.28 4.73
C THR A 214 15.01 11.36 3.64
N ASN A 215 14.00 12.21 3.82
CA ASN A 215 13.00 12.52 2.78
C ASN A 215 13.64 13.18 1.55
N VAL A 216 14.60 14.09 1.77
CA VAL A 216 15.42 14.67 0.68
C VAL A 216 16.15 13.56 -0.09
N MET A 217 16.72 12.57 0.62
CA MET A 217 17.42 11.45 -0.01
C MET A 217 16.46 10.59 -0.85
N GLN A 218 15.29 10.25 -0.33
CA GLN A 218 14.28 9.48 -1.06
C GLN A 218 13.91 10.16 -2.38
N LYS A 219 13.56 11.45 -2.36
CA LYS A 219 13.20 12.18 -3.59
C LYS A 219 14.37 12.22 -4.58
N ILE A 220 15.61 12.40 -4.11
CA ILE A 220 16.80 12.36 -4.96
C ILE A 220 16.99 10.98 -5.60
N VAL A 221 16.80 9.90 -4.85
CA VAL A 221 16.93 8.53 -5.37
C VAL A 221 15.89 8.27 -6.45
N CYS A 222 14.62 8.62 -6.22
CA CYS A 222 13.55 8.45 -7.21
C CYS A 222 13.78 9.28 -8.48
N THR A 223 14.27 10.52 -8.35
CA THR A 223 14.43 11.43 -9.50
C THR A 223 15.65 11.09 -10.36
N PHE A 224 16.72 10.56 -9.75
CA PHE A 224 18.02 10.37 -10.40
C PHE A 224 18.51 8.91 -10.40
N THR A 225 17.56 7.96 -10.51
CA THR A 225 17.80 6.51 -10.49
C THR A 225 19.01 6.11 -11.33
N GLU A 226 18.99 6.44 -12.62
CA GLU A 226 20.03 6.09 -13.59
C GLU A 226 21.42 6.61 -13.20
N GLN A 227 21.50 7.85 -12.73
CA GLN A 227 22.75 8.47 -12.33
C GLN A 227 23.27 7.87 -11.03
N LEU A 228 22.39 7.41 -10.15
CA LEU A 228 22.71 6.87 -8.83
C LEU A 228 22.97 5.37 -8.80
N LEU A 229 22.64 4.61 -9.85
CA LEU A 229 22.96 3.18 -9.98
C LEU A 229 24.39 2.81 -9.54
N PRO A 230 25.47 3.53 -9.93
CA PRO A 230 26.83 3.14 -9.57
C PRO A 230 27.18 3.35 -8.09
N VAL A 231 26.36 4.11 -7.36
CA VAL A 231 26.57 4.46 -5.95
C VAL A 231 25.47 3.91 -5.03
N ALA A 232 24.44 3.23 -5.56
CA ALA A 232 23.34 2.67 -4.79
C ALA A 232 23.81 1.79 -3.61
N THR A 233 24.81 0.92 -3.84
CA THR A 233 25.38 0.09 -2.76
C THR A 233 26.08 0.93 -1.68
N GLU A 234 26.73 2.03 -2.06
CA GLU A 234 27.36 2.97 -1.11
C GLU A 234 26.29 3.69 -0.27
N ILE A 235 25.19 4.11 -0.90
CA ILE A 235 24.04 4.74 -0.24
C ILE A 235 23.44 3.78 0.80
N CYS A 236 23.06 2.57 0.38
CA CYS A 236 22.46 1.57 1.27
C CYS A 236 23.39 1.21 2.44
N GLN A 237 24.69 1.02 2.18
CA GLN A 237 25.67 0.74 3.24
C GLN A 237 25.76 1.88 4.24
N HIS A 238 25.71 3.12 3.76
CA HIS A 238 25.77 4.30 4.62
C HIS A 238 24.51 4.40 5.49
N LEU A 239 23.31 4.26 4.90
CA LEU A 239 22.04 4.27 5.62
C LEU A 239 21.99 3.18 6.70
N ALA A 240 22.35 1.94 6.35
CA ALA A 240 22.41 0.82 7.28
C ALA A 240 23.39 1.08 8.45
N THR A 241 24.54 1.71 8.15
CA THR A 241 25.54 2.03 9.17
C THR A 241 25.06 3.14 10.11
N THR A 242 24.37 4.15 9.58
CA THR A 242 23.74 5.21 10.39
C THR A 242 22.64 4.62 11.25
N PHE A 243 21.78 3.76 10.70
CA PHE A 243 20.72 3.08 11.44
C PHE A 243 21.29 2.32 12.66
N SER A 244 22.33 1.50 12.47
CA SER A 244 22.97 0.81 13.60
C SER A 244 23.57 1.77 14.64
N GLN A 245 24.09 2.93 14.24
CA GLN A 245 24.61 3.94 15.18
C GLN A 245 23.50 4.58 16.01
N VAL A 246 22.37 4.89 15.38
CA VAL A 246 21.19 5.44 16.06
C VAL A 246 20.68 4.43 17.09
N LEU A 247 20.58 3.14 16.72
CA LEU A 247 20.17 2.06 17.63
C LEU A 247 21.13 1.81 18.81
N GLU A 248 22.44 1.89 18.58
CA GLU A 248 23.46 1.63 19.62
C GLU A 248 23.62 2.79 20.61
N SER A 249 23.03 3.96 20.33
CA SER A 249 23.15 5.12 21.19
C SER A 249 22.34 4.96 22.50
N GLU A 250 22.98 5.17 23.65
CA GLU A 250 22.41 4.84 24.99
C GLU A 250 21.20 5.70 25.43
N GLU A 251 20.73 6.63 24.60
CA GLU A 251 19.60 7.52 24.88
C GLU A 251 18.39 7.06 24.06
N GLY A 252 17.54 6.21 24.65
CA GLY A 252 16.24 5.84 24.09
C GLY A 252 15.26 7.01 24.14
N SER A 253 15.39 7.93 23.18
CA SER A 253 14.47 9.04 22.93
C SER A 253 13.56 8.68 21.76
N ASP A 254 12.27 9.02 21.85
CA ASP A 254 11.28 8.83 20.77
C ASP A 254 11.76 9.47 19.44
N GLU A 255 12.47 10.59 19.51
CA GLU A 255 13.09 11.26 18.34
C GLU A 255 14.02 10.34 17.54
N LYS A 256 14.81 9.48 18.21
CA LYS A 256 15.73 8.57 17.53
C LYS A 256 15.02 7.39 16.89
N ALA A 257 13.89 6.97 17.44
CA ALA A 257 13.05 5.96 16.81
C ALA A 257 12.52 6.49 15.46
N ILE A 258 12.05 7.73 15.42
CA ILE A 258 11.58 8.39 14.20
C ILE A 258 12.69 8.47 13.14
N THR A 259 13.89 8.91 13.51
CA THR A 259 15.03 8.91 12.58
C THR A 259 15.38 7.51 12.10
N ALA A 260 15.35 6.50 12.98
CA ALA A 260 15.65 5.12 12.62
C ALA A 260 14.61 4.52 11.66
N MET A 261 13.31 4.76 11.88
CA MET A 261 12.22 4.40 10.95
C MET A 261 12.44 5.04 9.58
N SER A 262 12.73 6.33 9.55
CA SER A 262 12.92 7.06 8.29
C SER A 262 14.16 6.58 7.51
N LEU A 263 15.20 6.11 8.20
CA LEU A 263 16.34 5.43 7.57
C LEU A 263 15.94 4.08 6.95
N LEU A 264 15.06 3.31 7.59
CA LEU A 264 14.53 2.04 7.03
C LEU A 264 13.68 2.32 5.78
N ASN A 265 12.76 3.29 5.86
CA ASN A 265 11.91 3.69 4.72
C ASN A 265 12.74 4.20 3.54
N THR A 266 13.87 4.86 3.82
CA THR A 266 14.81 5.28 2.76
C THR A 266 15.53 4.10 2.12
N ILE A 267 15.86 3.06 2.89
CA ILE A 267 16.42 1.80 2.36
C ILE A 267 15.38 1.08 1.49
N GLU A 268 14.13 1.04 1.94
CA GLU A 268 12.99 0.47 1.22
C GLU A 268 12.76 1.18 -0.12
N THR A 269 12.67 2.52 -0.10
CA THR A 269 12.58 3.35 -1.31
C THR A 269 13.74 3.03 -2.28
N LEU A 270 14.96 2.87 -1.76
CA LEU A 270 16.11 2.50 -2.59
C LEU A 270 15.99 1.08 -3.17
N LEU A 271 15.37 0.11 -2.48
CA LEU A 271 15.12 -1.21 -3.04
C LEU A 271 14.07 -1.14 -4.16
N SER A 272 12.93 -0.48 -3.90
CA SER A 272 11.85 -0.29 -4.86
C SER A 272 12.32 0.41 -6.14
N VAL A 273 13.03 1.53 -6.02
CA VAL A 273 13.54 2.27 -7.20
C VAL A 273 14.57 1.45 -7.99
N MET A 274 15.28 0.51 -7.34
CA MET A 274 16.29 -0.35 -7.99
C MET A 274 15.70 -1.67 -8.50
N GLU A 275 14.38 -1.86 -8.41
CA GLU A 275 13.67 -3.10 -8.71
C GLU A 275 13.93 -3.64 -10.14
N GLU A 276 14.11 -2.74 -11.11
CA GLU A 276 14.40 -3.07 -12.51
C GLU A 276 15.88 -3.38 -12.79
N HIS A 277 16.74 -3.31 -11.77
CA HIS A 277 18.18 -3.51 -11.89
C HIS A 277 18.68 -4.69 -11.04
N PRO A 278 18.45 -5.96 -11.49
CA PRO A 278 18.78 -7.16 -10.71
C PRO A 278 20.22 -7.24 -10.21
N ASP A 279 21.18 -6.79 -11.02
CA ASP A 279 22.60 -6.79 -10.65
C ASP A 279 22.91 -5.87 -9.46
N VAL A 280 22.19 -4.75 -9.34
CA VAL A 280 22.33 -3.81 -8.23
C VAL A 280 21.64 -4.37 -6.99
N LEU A 281 20.40 -4.85 -7.11
CA LEU A 281 19.64 -5.48 -6.02
C LEU A 281 20.42 -6.61 -5.35
N LEU A 282 21.07 -7.48 -6.13
CA LEU A 282 21.90 -8.56 -5.59
C LEU A 282 23.02 -8.07 -4.68
N ASN A 283 23.52 -6.84 -4.89
CA ASN A 283 24.52 -6.22 -4.02
C ASN A 283 23.90 -5.48 -2.82
N LEU A 284 22.63 -5.06 -2.90
CA LEU A 284 21.89 -4.43 -1.79
C LEU A 284 21.38 -5.47 -0.79
N HIS A 285 20.91 -6.63 -1.26
CA HIS A 285 20.28 -7.65 -0.41
C HIS A 285 21.13 -8.03 0.82
N PRO A 286 22.45 -8.29 0.73
CA PRO A 286 23.24 -8.65 1.91
C PRO A 286 23.28 -7.55 2.97
N ILE A 287 23.20 -6.28 2.57
CA ILE A 287 23.21 -5.13 3.48
C ILE A 287 21.87 -5.09 4.23
N VAL A 288 20.76 -5.15 3.50
CA VAL A 288 19.40 -5.10 4.08
C VAL A 288 19.13 -6.32 4.96
N ILE A 289 19.55 -7.51 4.55
CA ILE A 289 19.46 -8.74 5.36
C ILE A 289 20.17 -8.59 6.71
N ASN A 290 21.30 -7.89 6.76
CA ASN A 290 22.00 -7.65 8.02
C ASN A 290 21.23 -6.68 8.92
N VAL A 291 20.57 -5.66 8.36
CA VAL A 291 19.71 -4.72 9.08
C VAL A 291 18.53 -5.45 9.70
N VAL A 292 17.76 -6.18 8.88
CA VAL A 292 16.63 -7.01 9.30
C VAL A 292 17.06 -8.03 10.37
N GLY A 293 18.17 -8.72 10.12
CA GLY A 293 18.72 -9.70 11.06
C GLY A 293 19.12 -9.09 12.41
N HIS A 294 19.64 -7.86 12.42
CA HIS A 294 19.96 -7.14 13.65
C HIS A 294 18.69 -6.83 14.46
N ILE A 295 17.65 -6.29 13.83
CA ILE A 295 16.37 -5.95 14.48
C ILE A 295 15.74 -7.20 15.11
N PHE A 296 15.65 -8.31 14.36
CA PHE A 296 15.08 -9.56 14.86
C PHE A 296 15.92 -10.19 15.99
N GLN A 297 17.25 -10.21 15.88
CA GLN A 297 18.12 -10.81 16.91
C GLN A 297 18.10 -10.03 18.22
N HIS A 298 17.96 -8.70 18.14
CA HIS A 298 17.86 -7.82 19.31
C HIS A 298 16.42 -7.63 19.82
N ASN A 299 15.42 -8.15 19.10
CA ASN A 299 14.00 -8.10 19.44
C ASN A 299 13.49 -6.65 19.61
N ILE A 300 13.86 -5.79 18.66
CA ILE A 300 13.50 -4.36 18.66
C ILE A 300 12.14 -4.22 17.98
N THR A 301 11.07 -4.37 18.76
CA THR A 301 9.67 -4.46 18.29
C THR A 301 9.19 -3.20 17.57
N ASP A 302 9.73 -2.05 17.95
CA ASP A 302 9.31 -0.74 17.44
C ASP A 302 9.55 -0.56 15.94
N PHE A 303 10.34 -1.43 15.30
CA PHE A 303 10.65 -1.39 13.86
C PHE A 303 10.11 -2.59 13.09
N TYR A 304 9.22 -3.39 13.67
CA TYR A 304 8.79 -4.65 13.05
C TYR A 304 8.00 -4.43 11.76
N GLU A 305 7.15 -3.42 11.70
CA GLU A 305 6.36 -3.07 10.51
C GLU A 305 7.29 -2.78 9.32
N GLU A 306 8.23 -1.84 9.46
CA GLU A 306 9.20 -1.49 8.41
C GLU A 306 10.12 -2.68 8.09
N THR A 307 10.47 -3.47 9.10
CA THR A 307 11.32 -4.66 8.89
C THR A 307 10.60 -5.72 8.06
N PHE A 308 9.32 -5.96 8.29
CA PHE A 308 8.56 -6.93 7.51
C PHE A 308 8.28 -6.43 6.09
N SER A 309 8.11 -5.11 5.88
CA SER A 309 8.07 -4.52 4.54
C SER A 309 9.38 -4.80 3.76
N LEU A 310 10.53 -4.56 4.39
CA LEU A 310 11.83 -4.91 3.79
C LEU A 310 11.97 -6.41 3.49
N VAL A 311 11.43 -7.29 4.33
CA VAL A 311 11.44 -8.75 4.06
C VAL A 311 10.55 -9.09 2.87
N TYR A 312 9.38 -8.46 2.76
CA TYR A 312 8.49 -8.60 1.62
C TYR A 312 9.22 -8.24 0.32
N ASP A 313 9.84 -7.06 0.24
CA ASP A 313 10.61 -6.62 -0.93
C ASP A 313 11.74 -7.59 -1.30
N LEU A 314 12.51 -8.03 -0.30
CA LEU A 314 13.61 -8.98 -0.49
C LEU A 314 13.15 -10.36 -0.96
N THR A 315 11.86 -10.69 -0.85
CA THR A 315 11.29 -11.99 -1.23
C THR A 315 10.38 -11.94 -2.46
N ALA A 316 10.01 -10.75 -2.94
CA ALA A 316 9.00 -10.56 -3.99
C ALA A 316 9.32 -11.28 -5.32
N LYS A 317 10.59 -11.26 -5.76
CA LYS A 317 10.99 -11.86 -7.07
C LYS A 317 11.70 -13.19 -6.98
N ALA A 318 12.57 -13.36 -5.98
CA ALA A 318 13.37 -14.56 -5.80
C ALA A 318 13.84 -14.68 -4.36
N ILE A 319 13.91 -15.91 -3.84
CA ILE A 319 14.27 -16.15 -2.44
C ILE A 319 15.70 -16.70 -2.34
N SER A 320 16.61 -15.92 -1.77
CA SER A 320 18.00 -16.33 -1.57
C SER A 320 18.17 -17.36 -0.44
N PRO A 321 19.28 -18.13 -0.40
CA PRO A 321 19.59 -19.03 0.71
C PRO A 321 19.60 -18.36 2.10
N GLU A 322 19.99 -17.09 2.15
CA GLU A 322 20.00 -16.26 3.36
C GLU A 322 18.57 -15.89 3.77
N MET A 323 17.70 -15.53 2.82
CA MET A 323 16.29 -15.27 3.11
C MET A 323 15.56 -16.53 3.61
N TRP A 324 15.94 -17.71 3.17
CA TRP A 324 15.42 -18.94 3.76
C TRP A 324 15.81 -19.15 5.24
N GLN A 325 16.97 -18.64 5.67
CA GLN A 325 17.35 -18.61 7.08
C GLN A 325 16.58 -17.51 7.83
N MET A 326 16.26 -16.40 7.14
CA MET A 326 15.42 -15.34 7.70
C MET A 326 14.03 -15.87 8.10
N LEU A 327 13.43 -16.77 7.32
CA LEU A 327 12.16 -17.44 7.69
C LEU A 327 12.26 -18.15 9.05
N GLU A 328 13.41 -18.74 9.40
CA GLU A 328 13.61 -19.37 10.71
C GLU A 328 13.68 -18.35 11.84
N LEU A 329 14.21 -17.15 11.57
CA LEU A 329 14.22 -16.03 12.52
C LEU A 329 12.83 -15.43 12.69
N ILE A 330 12.09 -15.21 11.59
CA ILE A 330 10.69 -14.73 11.61
C ILE A 330 9.84 -15.64 12.49
N TYR A 331 9.96 -16.96 12.31
CA TYR A 331 9.27 -17.93 13.17
C TYR A 331 9.65 -17.78 14.65
N GLN A 332 10.93 -17.57 14.97
CA GLN A 332 11.36 -17.37 16.37
C GLN A 332 10.81 -16.07 16.96
N VAL A 333 10.83 -14.98 16.19
CA VAL A 333 10.26 -13.67 16.58
C VAL A 333 8.77 -13.82 16.86
N PHE A 334 8.02 -14.43 15.94
CA PHE A 334 6.60 -14.69 16.10
C PHE A 334 6.29 -15.51 17.36
N LYS A 335 7.04 -16.60 17.63
CA LYS A 335 6.79 -17.43 18.82
C LYS A 335 7.11 -16.75 20.15
N LYS A 336 7.91 -15.68 20.13
CA LYS A 336 8.35 -14.98 21.32
C LYS A 336 7.38 -13.85 21.66
N ASP A 337 7.38 -12.79 20.86
CA ASP A 337 6.61 -11.55 21.10
C ASP A 337 5.95 -11.00 19.81
N GLY A 338 6.08 -11.68 18.67
CA GLY A 338 5.60 -11.18 17.35
C GLY A 338 4.20 -11.62 16.94
N ILE A 339 3.33 -12.03 17.87
CA ILE A 339 1.96 -12.47 17.54
C ILE A 339 1.10 -11.29 17.05
N ASP A 340 1.29 -10.12 17.65
CA ASP A 340 0.49 -8.93 17.35
C ASP A 340 0.81 -8.36 15.96
N TYR A 341 1.98 -8.68 15.40
CA TYR A 341 2.45 -8.25 14.07
C TYR A 341 2.17 -9.29 12.97
N PHE A 342 1.21 -10.21 13.18
CA PHE A 342 0.97 -11.27 12.20
C PHE A 342 0.50 -10.75 10.85
N ILE A 343 -0.24 -9.63 10.84
CA ILE A 343 -0.70 -8.98 9.61
C ILE A 343 0.52 -8.51 8.80
N ASP A 344 1.48 -7.84 9.45
CA ASP A 344 2.73 -7.38 8.82
C ASP A 344 3.62 -8.54 8.35
N ILE A 345 3.61 -9.65 9.09
CA ILE A 345 4.35 -10.86 8.73
C ILE A 345 3.75 -11.56 7.50
N MET A 346 2.42 -11.48 7.31
CA MET A 346 1.69 -12.27 6.32
C MET A 346 2.21 -12.07 4.89
N PRO A 347 2.39 -10.83 4.36
CA PRO A 347 2.92 -10.61 3.01
C PRO A 347 4.25 -11.33 2.74
N ALA A 348 5.18 -11.28 3.68
CA ALA A 348 6.44 -12.01 3.58
C ALA A 348 6.22 -13.54 3.53
N LEU A 349 5.34 -14.08 4.38
CA LEU A 349 5.02 -15.51 4.37
C LEU A 349 4.35 -15.95 3.08
N HIS A 350 3.50 -15.11 2.50
CA HIS A 350 2.91 -15.35 1.18
C HIS A 350 4.00 -15.50 0.12
N ASN A 351 4.95 -14.56 0.03
CA ASN A 351 6.08 -14.64 -0.89
C ASN A 351 6.90 -15.93 -0.70
N TYR A 352 7.19 -16.32 0.55
CA TYR A 352 7.90 -17.58 0.83
C TYR A 352 7.18 -18.83 0.30
N VAL A 353 5.86 -18.79 0.19
CA VAL A 353 5.04 -19.90 -0.32
C VAL A 353 4.92 -19.85 -1.84
N THR A 354 4.70 -18.66 -2.42
CA THR A 354 4.31 -18.48 -3.83
C THR A 354 5.49 -18.33 -4.79
N VAL A 355 6.57 -17.65 -4.40
CA VAL A 355 7.69 -17.29 -5.30
C VAL A 355 8.58 -18.48 -5.66
N ASP A 356 8.95 -19.32 -4.67
CA ASP A 356 9.74 -20.55 -4.90
C ASP A 356 9.17 -21.74 -4.10
N THR A 357 7.96 -22.15 -4.49
CA THR A 357 7.27 -23.30 -3.90
C THR A 357 8.10 -24.60 -3.88
N PRO A 358 8.88 -24.95 -4.94
CA PRO A 358 9.75 -26.12 -4.88
C PRO A 358 10.80 -26.05 -3.77
N ALA A 359 11.47 -24.90 -3.59
CA ALA A 359 12.40 -24.73 -2.49
C ALA A 359 11.68 -24.71 -1.14
N PHE A 360 10.53 -24.06 -1.01
CA PHE A 360 9.70 -24.09 0.20
C PHE A 360 9.40 -25.53 0.66
N LEU A 361 8.93 -26.38 -0.26
CA LEU A 361 8.58 -27.78 0.02
C LEU A 361 9.78 -28.71 0.19
N SER A 362 10.98 -28.29 -0.23
CA SER A 362 12.20 -29.10 -0.07
C SER A 362 12.59 -29.34 1.39
N ASN A 363 12.16 -28.46 2.30
CA ASN A 363 12.36 -28.59 3.74
C ASN A 363 10.99 -28.59 4.47
N PRO A 364 10.51 -29.76 4.93
CA PRO A 364 9.21 -29.89 5.60
C PRO A 364 9.04 -28.97 6.82
N ASN A 365 10.14 -28.57 7.47
CA ASN A 365 10.07 -27.68 8.63
C ASN A 365 9.54 -26.29 8.26
N ARG A 366 9.73 -25.82 7.03
CA ARG A 366 9.23 -24.50 6.57
C ARG A 366 7.71 -24.48 6.56
N LEU A 367 7.10 -25.49 5.95
CA LEU A 367 5.65 -25.68 5.95
C LEU A 367 5.09 -25.85 7.36
N LEU A 368 5.76 -26.66 8.19
CA LEU A 368 5.32 -26.88 9.58
C LEU A 368 5.44 -25.62 10.44
N ALA A 369 6.44 -24.76 10.20
CA ALA A 369 6.60 -23.49 10.90
C ALA A 369 5.43 -22.55 10.58
N ILE A 370 5.13 -22.32 9.29
CA ILE A 370 4.00 -21.47 8.87
C ILE A 370 2.66 -22.04 9.39
N LEU A 371 2.47 -23.36 9.31
CA LEU A 371 1.28 -24.00 9.85
C LEU A 371 1.14 -23.82 11.37
N ASP A 372 2.25 -23.87 12.13
CA ASP A 372 2.20 -23.59 13.58
C ASP A 372 1.88 -22.11 13.87
N MET A 373 2.29 -21.19 13.00
CA MET A 373 1.91 -19.78 13.09
C MET A 373 0.41 -19.60 12.89
N CYS A 374 -0.16 -20.11 11.78
CA CYS A 374 -1.61 -20.07 11.53
C CYS A 374 -2.40 -20.75 12.66
N LYS A 375 -1.90 -21.89 13.17
CA LYS A 375 -2.49 -22.58 14.32
C LYS A 375 -2.48 -21.72 15.57
N THR A 376 -1.38 -21.03 15.84
CA THR A 376 -1.29 -20.12 17.00
C THR A 376 -2.37 -19.06 16.87
N MET A 377 -2.46 -18.36 15.73
CA MET A 377 -3.46 -17.31 15.47
C MET A 377 -4.90 -17.80 15.70
N LEU A 378 -5.29 -18.91 15.08
CA LEU A 378 -6.66 -19.45 15.15
C LEU A 378 -7.03 -20.07 16.51
N THR A 379 -6.06 -20.22 17.43
CA THR A 379 -6.29 -20.81 18.76
C THR A 379 -6.06 -19.84 19.93
N SER A 380 -5.20 -18.83 19.78
CA SER A 380 -4.94 -17.82 20.81
C SER A 380 -5.98 -16.71 20.85
N SER A 381 -6.76 -16.52 19.78
CA SER A 381 -7.82 -15.50 19.68
C SER A 381 -7.32 -14.04 19.80
N PRO A 382 -6.33 -13.60 19.00
CA PRO A 382 -5.78 -12.24 19.06
C PRO A 382 -6.73 -11.17 18.50
N GLY A 383 -7.69 -11.56 17.67
CA GLY A 383 -8.66 -10.69 16.97
C GLY A 383 -9.18 -11.43 15.75
N GLU A 384 -10.34 -11.06 15.19
CA GLU A 384 -10.87 -11.75 14.01
C GLU A 384 -10.08 -11.44 12.73
N ASP A 385 -9.56 -10.22 12.59
CA ASP A 385 -8.80 -9.82 11.40
C ASP A 385 -7.46 -10.60 11.22
N PRO A 386 -6.58 -10.72 12.24
CA PRO A 386 -5.42 -11.61 12.15
C PRO A 386 -5.79 -13.10 11.96
N GLU A 387 -6.98 -13.52 12.44
CA GLU A 387 -7.51 -14.86 12.20
C GLU A 387 -7.94 -15.05 10.72
N CYS A 388 -8.52 -14.02 10.09
CA CYS A 388 -8.83 -14.00 8.66
C CYS A 388 -7.55 -14.16 7.83
N HIS A 389 -6.51 -13.38 8.12
CA HIS A 389 -5.19 -13.49 7.48
C HIS A 389 -4.59 -14.89 7.63
N ALA A 390 -4.71 -15.51 8.82
CA ALA A 390 -4.20 -16.86 9.06
C ALA A 390 -4.96 -17.91 8.24
N ALA A 391 -6.29 -17.78 8.14
CA ALA A 391 -7.13 -18.65 7.32
C ALA A 391 -6.85 -18.46 5.81
N LYS A 392 -6.65 -17.21 5.35
CA LYS A 392 -6.24 -16.91 3.97
C LYS A 392 -4.88 -17.54 3.65
N LEU A 393 -3.88 -17.41 4.51
CA LEU A 393 -2.57 -18.03 4.30
C LEU A 393 -2.67 -19.57 4.21
N MET A 394 -3.54 -20.18 5.02
CA MET A 394 -3.82 -21.63 4.93
C MET A 394 -4.42 -22.02 3.58
N GLU A 395 -5.36 -21.23 3.07
CA GLU A 395 -5.96 -21.41 1.74
C GLU A 395 -4.91 -21.27 0.63
N VAL A 396 -4.09 -20.21 0.66
CA VAL A 396 -2.97 -19.97 -0.27
C VAL A 396 -2.06 -21.20 -0.33
N ILE A 397 -1.63 -21.74 0.83
CA ILE A 397 -0.77 -22.93 0.89
C ILE A 397 -1.43 -24.14 0.23
N ILE A 398 -2.72 -24.37 0.49
CA ILE A 398 -3.46 -25.50 -0.10
C ILE A 398 -3.51 -25.37 -1.62
N LEU A 399 -3.83 -24.19 -2.15
CA LEU A 399 -3.97 -23.96 -3.58
C LEU A 399 -2.61 -23.97 -4.30
N GLN A 400 -1.60 -23.30 -3.73
CA GLN A 400 -0.24 -23.24 -4.27
C GLN A 400 0.43 -24.62 -4.32
N CYS A 401 0.29 -25.42 -3.25
CA CYS A 401 0.97 -26.70 -3.12
C CYS A 401 0.14 -27.88 -3.64
N LYS A 402 -0.78 -27.64 -4.59
CA LYS A 402 -1.74 -28.65 -5.06
C LYS A 402 -1.07 -29.97 -5.46
N GLY A 403 -1.51 -31.07 -4.83
CA GLY A 403 -1.02 -32.43 -5.04
C GLY A 403 0.32 -32.80 -4.36
N GLN A 404 0.92 -31.90 -3.56
CA GLN A 404 2.24 -32.09 -2.97
C GLN A 404 2.24 -32.20 -1.43
N ILE A 405 1.12 -31.88 -0.77
CA ILE A 405 1.02 -31.74 0.70
C ILE A 405 -0.07 -32.63 1.34
N ASP A 406 -0.45 -33.73 0.67
CA ASP A 406 -1.53 -34.65 1.11
C ASP A 406 -1.44 -35.07 2.59
N SER A 407 -0.23 -35.23 3.11
CA SER A 407 0.01 -35.69 4.49
C SER A 407 -0.43 -34.69 5.57
N VAL A 408 -0.49 -33.39 5.26
CA VAL A 408 -0.79 -32.32 6.23
C VAL A 408 -2.14 -31.66 6.02
N ILE A 409 -2.85 -31.91 4.91
CA ILE A 409 -4.19 -31.33 4.64
C ILE A 409 -5.17 -31.51 5.80
N HIS A 410 -5.13 -32.66 6.49
CA HIS A 410 -5.98 -32.90 7.66
C HIS A 410 -5.80 -31.86 8.76
N MET A 411 -4.57 -31.37 8.99
CA MET A 411 -4.28 -30.36 10.00
C MET A 411 -4.94 -29.02 9.66
N PHE A 412 -4.94 -28.65 8.37
CA PHE A 412 -5.57 -27.41 7.92
C PHE A 412 -7.09 -27.46 8.09
N VAL A 413 -7.71 -28.56 7.63
CA VAL A 413 -9.16 -28.76 7.71
C VAL A 413 -9.62 -28.84 9.17
N GLU A 414 -8.91 -29.59 10.02
CA GLU A 414 -9.25 -29.71 11.44
C GLU A 414 -9.18 -28.35 12.15
N LEU A 415 -8.17 -27.53 11.84
CA LEU A 415 -7.98 -26.23 12.45
C LEU A 415 -9.09 -25.24 12.06
N ALA A 416 -9.39 -25.11 10.77
CA ALA A 416 -10.46 -24.22 10.28
C ALA A 416 -11.83 -24.62 10.82
N LEU A 417 -12.16 -25.92 10.80
CA LEU A 417 -13.42 -26.41 11.36
C LEU A 417 -13.49 -26.23 12.88
N SER A 418 -12.38 -26.41 13.60
CA SER A 418 -12.33 -26.16 15.04
C SER A 418 -12.58 -24.69 15.36
N ARG A 419 -12.05 -23.76 14.56
CA ARG A 419 -12.31 -22.32 14.74
C ARG A 419 -13.80 -21.99 14.54
N LEU A 420 -14.47 -22.61 13.56
CA LEU A 420 -15.90 -22.45 13.31
C LEU A 420 -16.81 -23.00 14.42
N THR A 421 -16.29 -23.82 15.35
CA THR A 421 -17.08 -24.27 16.52
C THR A 421 -17.14 -23.23 17.64
N ARG A 422 -16.26 -22.23 17.60
CA ARG A 422 -16.24 -21.10 18.53
C ARG A 422 -17.15 -20.00 17.99
N GLU A 423 -17.47 -19.03 18.84
CA GLU A 423 -18.19 -17.83 18.41
C GLU A 423 -17.39 -17.10 17.32
N VAL A 424 -18.08 -16.70 16.25
CA VAL A 424 -17.55 -15.94 15.12
C VAL A 424 -18.49 -14.76 14.92
N GLN A 425 -17.96 -13.55 15.01
CA GLN A 425 -18.71 -12.30 14.97
C GLN A 425 -18.89 -11.82 13.53
N SER A 426 -17.81 -11.77 12.76
CA SER A 426 -17.80 -11.34 11.36
C SER A 426 -18.26 -12.44 10.39
N SER A 427 -18.86 -12.03 9.28
CA SER A 427 -19.08 -12.93 8.13
C SER A 427 -17.78 -13.31 7.44
N GLU A 428 -16.79 -12.41 7.43
CA GLU A 428 -15.51 -12.59 6.75
C GLU A 428 -14.68 -13.74 7.36
N LEU A 429 -14.49 -13.77 8.69
CA LEU A 429 -13.75 -14.88 9.31
C LEU A 429 -14.43 -16.23 9.06
N ARG A 430 -15.77 -16.22 9.04
CA ARG A 430 -16.55 -17.42 8.75
C ARG A 430 -16.33 -17.88 7.31
N THR A 431 -16.38 -16.98 6.32
CA THR A 431 -16.13 -17.31 4.91
C THR A 431 -14.69 -17.76 4.69
N MET A 432 -13.70 -17.08 5.29
CA MET A 432 -12.29 -17.49 5.21
C MET A 432 -12.05 -18.91 5.75
N CYS A 433 -12.64 -19.24 6.91
CA CYS A 433 -12.56 -20.61 7.44
C CYS A 433 -13.25 -21.64 6.53
N LEU A 434 -14.39 -21.27 5.92
CA LEU A 434 -15.06 -22.13 4.94
C LEU A 434 -14.19 -22.31 3.68
N GLN A 435 -13.51 -21.26 3.21
CA GLN A 435 -12.63 -21.29 2.05
C GLN A 435 -11.46 -22.24 2.22
N VAL A 436 -10.86 -22.36 3.41
CA VAL A 436 -9.85 -23.39 3.68
C VAL A 436 -10.38 -24.80 3.37
N VAL A 437 -11.63 -25.09 3.73
CA VAL A 437 -12.27 -26.39 3.47
C VAL A 437 -12.67 -26.53 1.99
N ILE A 438 -13.12 -25.45 1.34
CA ILE A 438 -13.43 -25.42 -0.10
C ILE A 438 -12.15 -25.64 -0.93
N ALA A 439 -11.04 -24.99 -0.58
CA ALA A 439 -9.73 -25.19 -1.17
C ALA A 439 -9.27 -26.63 -1.00
N ALA A 440 -9.47 -27.25 0.18
CA ALA A 440 -9.16 -28.66 0.39
C ALA A 440 -10.05 -29.60 -0.47
N LEU A 441 -11.32 -29.23 -0.71
CA LEU A 441 -12.21 -29.97 -1.61
C LEU A 441 -11.71 -29.90 -3.05
N TYR A 442 -11.31 -28.71 -3.49
CA TYR A 442 -10.77 -28.45 -4.82
C TYR A 442 -9.38 -29.08 -5.03
N TYR A 443 -8.58 -29.16 -3.96
CA TYR A 443 -7.27 -29.79 -3.92
C TYR A 443 -7.37 -31.30 -4.18
N ASN A 444 -8.13 -32.02 -3.35
CA ASN A 444 -8.34 -33.46 -3.48
C ASN A 444 -9.65 -33.86 -2.79
N PRO A 445 -10.76 -34.03 -3.53
CA PRO A 445 -12.06 -34.25 -2.92
C PRO A 445 -12.16 -35.58 -2.16
N GLN A 446 -11.49 -36.63 -2.64
CA GLN A 446 -11.50 -37.94 -1.98
C GLN A 446 -10.77 -37.88 -0.63
N LEU A 447 -9.64 -37.16 -0.58
CA LEU A 447 -8.91 -36.94 0.66
C LEU A 447 -9.76 -36.16 1.65
N LEU A 448 -10.36 -35.04 1.24
CA LEU A 448 -11.22 -34.23 2.12
C LEU A 448 -12.37 -35.06 2.69
N LEU A 449 -13.12 -35.78 1.85
CA LEU A 449 -14.23 -36.61 2.30
C LEU A 449 -13.77 -37.65 3.34
N SER A 450 -12.60 -38.27 3.13
CA SER A 450 -12.03 -39.22 4.09
C SER A 450 -11.65 -38.57 5.43
N ILE A 451 -11.25 -37.30 5.43
CA ILE A 451 -10.93 -36.52 6.64
C ILE A 451 -12.22 -36.19 7.38
N LEU A 452 -13.21 -35.63 6.68
CA LEU A 452 -14.51 -35.27 7.26
C LEU A 452 -15.25 -36.49 7.83
N ASP A 453 -15.17 -37.65 7.18
CA ASP A 453 -15.78 -38.89 7.66
C ASP A 453 -15.10 -39.37 8.96
N LYS A 454 -13.76 -39.30 9.05
CA LYS A 454 -13.03 -39.65 10.28
C LYS A 454 -13.37 -38.73 11.44
N MET A 455 -13.47 -37.42 11.18
CA MET A 455 -13.86 -36.45 12.20
C MET A 455 -15.32 -36.64 12.63
N SER A 456 -16.22 -36.94 11.69
CA SER A 456 -17.65 -37.21 11.97
C SER A 456 -17.83 -38.42 12.90
N GLN A 457 -17.01 -39.47 12.71
CA GLN A 457 -17.01 -40.64 13.59
C GLN A 457 -16.59 -40.32 15.04
N GLN A 458 -15.77 -39.29 15.24
CA GLN A 458 -15.34 -38.87 16.58
C GLN A 458 -16.40 -38.01 17.29
N ASN A 459 -17.15 -37.21 16.54
CA ASN A 459 -18.11 -36.24 17.07
C ASN A 459 -19.59 -36.71 17.06
N ASN A 460 -19.89 -37.89 16.51
CA ASN A 460 -21.26 -38.45 16.33
C ASN A 460 -22.22 -37.58 15.48
N ASP A 461 -21.72 -36.55 14.81
CA ASP A 461 -22.47 -35.67 13.91
C ASP A 461 -21.86 -35.70 12.51
N SER A 462 -22.70 -35.49 11.48
CA SER A 462 -22.23 -35.42 10.09
C SER A 462 -21.62 -34.04 9.81
N ILE A 463 -20.30 -33.93 10.01
CA ILE A 463 -19.54 -32.69 9.80
C ILE A 463 -19.62 -32.26 8.34
N SER A 464 -19.57 -33.21 7.40
CA SER A 464 -19.74 -32.94 5.97
C SER A 464 -21.11 -32.33 5.64
N ALA A 465 -22.19 -32.80 6.31
CA ALA A 465 -23.51 -32.22 6.15
C ALA A 465 -23.62 -30.81 6.74
N HIS A 466 -23.02 -30.59 7.90
CA HIS A 466 -23.00 -29.27 8.52
C HIS A 466 -22.23 -28.26 7.66
N PHE A 467 -21.01 -28.61 7.22
CA PHE A 467 -20.19 -27.79 6.34
C PHE A 467 -20.93 -27.38 5.06
N ILE A 468 -21.51 -28.36 4.33
CA ILE A 468 -22.22 -28.07 3.07
C ILE A 468 -23.45 -27.17 3.30
N LYS A 469 -24.18 -27.38 4.41
CA LYS A 469 -25.35 -26.56 4.74
C LYS A 469 -24.95 -25.13 5.10
N GLN A 470 -23.87 -24.96 5.86
CA GLN A 470 -23.34 -23.65 6.24
C GLN A 470 -22.79 -22.90 5.02
N TRP A 471 -22.00 -23.57 4.19
CA TRP A 471 -21.45 -22.99 2.96
C TRP A 471 -22.55 -22.47 2.02
N LEU A 472 -23.61 -23.25 1.82
CA LEU A 472 -24.75 -22.82 0.99
C LEU A 472 -25.63 -21.75 1.68
N HIS A 473 -25.55 -21.61 3.00
CA HIS A 473 -26.25 -20.56 3.72
C HIS A 473 -25.53 -19.22 3.55
N ASP A 474 -24.21 -19.22 3.67
CA ASP A 474 -23.37 -18.02 3.65
C ASP A 474 -22.86 -17.66 2.25
N THR A 475 -23.46 -18.21 1.18
CA THR A 475 -22.99 -17.97 -0.20
C THR A 475 -23.01 -16.48 -0.59
N ASP A 476 -23.95 -15.71 -0.05
CA ASP A 476 -24.07 -14.27 -0.24
C ASP A 476 -23.00 -13.44 0.48
N CYS A 477 -22.26 -14.06 1.40
CA CYS A 477 -21.18 -13.44 2.15
C CYS A 477 -19.80 -13.57 1.47
N PHE A 478 -19.68 -14.32 0.36
CA PHE A 478 -18.44 -14.41 -0.41
C PHE A 478 -18.32 -13.15 -1.27
N LEU A 479 -17.40 -12.27 -0.87
CA LEU A 479 -17.11 -10.99 -1.51
C LEU A 479 -15.84 -11.13 -2.39
N GLY A 480 -15.51 -10.16 -3.23
CA GLY A 480 -14.32 -10.33 -4.07
C GLY A 480 -14.48 -11.18 -5.35
N ILE A 481 -13.49 -11.13 -6.24
CA ILE A 481 -13.37 -12.02 -7.41
C ILE A 481 -12.87 -13.40 -6.96
N HIS A 482 -11.82 -13.45 -6.15
CA HIS A 482 -11.14 -14.66 -5.72
C HIS A 482 -12.10 -15.58 -4.95
N ASP A 483 -12.75 -15.08 -3.88
CA ASP A 483 -13.55 -15.92 -3.00
C ASP A 483 -14.73 -16.53 -3.76
N ARG A 484 -15.35 -15.74 -4.64
CA ARG A 484 -16.45 -16.19 -5.50
C ARG A 484 -15.97 -17.22 -6.52
N LYS A 485 -14.80 -17.01 -7.13
CA LYS A 485 -14.17 -17.95 -8.06
C LYS A 485 -13.88 -19.29 -7.38
N LEU A 486 -13.23 -19.28 -6.21
CA LEU A 486 -12.94 -20.48 -5.42
C LEU A 486 -14.24 -21.21 -5.03
N CYS A 487 -15.26 -20.46 -4.62
CA CYS A 487 -16.57 -21.00 -4.28
C CYS A 487 -17.25 -21.69 -5.48
N VAL A 488 -17.22 -21.08 -6.67
CA VAL A 488 -17.73 -21.68 -7.91
C VAL A 488 -16.97 -22.95 -8.26
N LEU A 489 -15.63 -22.93 -8.24
CA LEU A 489 -14.79 -24.11 -8.53
C LEU A 489 -15.03 -25.24 -7.52
N GLY A 490 -15.20 -24.89 -6.25
CA GLY A 490 -15.58 -25.81 -5.19
C GLY A 490 -16.93 -26.46 -5.44
N LEU A 491 -17.97 -25.68 -5.73
CA LEU A 491 -19.32 -26.19 -6.01
C LEU A 491 -19.34 -27.06 -7.27
N CYS A 492 -18.60 -26.68 -8.31
CA CYS A 492 -18.40 -27.50 -9.51
C CYS A 492 -17.76 -28.85 -9.18
N THR A 493 -16.75 -28.85 -8.30
CA THR A 493 -16.10 -30.08 -7.81
C THR A 493 -17.09 -30.94 -7.02
N LEU A 494 -17.89 -30.31 -6.14
CA LEU A 494 -18.88 -30.96 -5.28
C LEU A 494 -19.97 -31.70 -6.09
N ILE A 495 -20.52 -31.05 -7.13
CA ILE A 495 -21.56 -31.66 -7.96
C ILE A 495 -21.01 -32.73 -8.93
N SER A 496 -19.69 -32.76 -9.14
CA SER A 496 -18.99 -33.69 -10.02
C SER A 496 -18.46 -34.96 -9.32
N LEU A 497 -18.74 -35.14 -8.02
CA LEU A 497 -18.23 -36.28 -7.23
C LEU A 497 -18.77 -37.67 -7.65
N GLY A 498 -19.77 -37.73 -8.53
CA GLY A 498 -20.35 -38.98 -9.01
C GLY A 498 -20.92 -39.82 -7.86
N GLU A 499 -20.47 -41.07 -7.73
CA GLU A 499 -20.92 -41.98 -6.66
C GLU A 499 -20.40 -41.60 -5.26
N ALA A 500 -19.34 -40.78 -5.17
CA ALA A 500 -18.77 -40.35 -3.89
C ALA A 500 -19.53 -39.18 -3.24
N LYS A 501 -20.67 -38.77 -3.81
CA LYS A 501 -21.45 -37.63 -3.34
C LYS A 501 -22.06 -37.89 -1.93
N PRO A 502 -21.83 -37.00 -0.94
CA PRO A 502 -22.49 -37.09 0.36
C PRO A 502 -24.03 -37.07 0.27
N GLN A 503 -24.71 -37.81 1.14
CA GLN A 503 -26.19 -37.91 1.13
C GLN A 503 -26.88 -36.55 1.26
N VAL A 504 -26.31 -35.65 2.06
CA VAL A 504 -26.79 -34.27 2.27
C VAL A 504 -26.97 -33.50 0.95
N LEU A 505 -26.18 -33.80 -0.09
CA LEU A 505 -26.29 -33.12 -1.38
C LEU A 505 -27.66 -33.32 -2.02
N SER A 506 -28.30 -34.47 -1.81
CA SER A 506 -29.66 -34.70 -2.30
C SER A 506 -30.70 -33.86 -1.55
N GLU A 507 -30.46 -33.53 -0.27
CA GLU A 507 -31.33 -32.68 0.53
C GLU A 507 -31.23 -31.20 0.11
N VAL A 508 -30.02 -30.74 -0.21
CA VAL A 508 -29.74 -29.33 -0.54
C VAL A 508 -29.64 -29.06 -2.05
N ALA A 509 -29.85 -30.06 -2.90
CA ALA A 509 -29.68 -29.96 -4.35
C ALA A 509 -30.38 -28.74 -4.96
N GLY A 510 -31.59 -28.43 -4.50
CA GLY A 510 -32.37 -27.28 -4.98
C GLY A 510 -31.79 -25.90 -4.63
N LYS A 511 -30.77 -25.81 -3.76
CA LYS A 511 -30.08 -24.57 -3.39
C LYS A 511 -28.77 -24.36 -4.14
N ILE A 512 -28.16 -25.43 -4.68
CA ILE A 512 -26.81 -25.37 -5.27
C ILE A 512 -26.77 -24.50 -6.53
N VAL A 513 -27.70 -24.70 -7.47
CA VAL A 513 -27.74 -23.89 -8.71
C VAL A 513 -28.12 -22.43 -8.43
N PRO A 514 -29.11 -22.12 -7.56
CA PRO A 514 -29.32 -20.74 -7.12
C PRO A 514 -28.09 -20.08 -6.50
N ALA A 515 -27.33 -20.80 -5.67
CA ALA A 515 -26.06 -20.32 -5.11
C ALA A 515 -25.02 -20.01 -6.19
N LEU A 516 -24.84 -20.91 -7.18
CA LEU A 516 -23.96 -20.67 -8.32
C LEU A 516 -24.37 -19.44 -9.14
N ILE A 517 -25.67 -19.24 -9.39
CA ILE A 517 -26.17 -18.06 -10.11
C ILE A 517 -25.83 -16.78 -9.34
N LEU A 518 -26.01 -16.77 -8.01
CA LEU A 518 -25.65 -15.62 -7.18
C LEU A 518 -24.16 -15.28 -7.27
N LEU A 519 -23.29 -16.30 -7.19
CA LEU A 519 -21.84 -16.13 -7.30
C LEU A 519 -21.44 -15.59 -8.68
N PHE A 520 -22.03 -16.11 -9.76
CA PHE A 520 -21.75 -15.61 -11.11
C PHE A 520 -22.24 -14.18 -11.34
N ASP A 521 -23.38 -13.79 -10.75
CA ASP A 521 -23.84 -12.40 -10.80
C ASP A 521 -22.87 -11.47 -10.06
N GLY A 522 -22.36 -11.89 -8.90
CA GLY A 522 -21.32 -11.19 -8.16
C GLY A 522 -20.00 -11.08 -8.95
N LEU A 523 -19.51 -12.20 -9.50
CA LEU A 523 -18.31 -12.23 -10.35
C LEU A 523 -18.44 -11.31 -11.55
N LYS A 524 -19.59 -11.33 -12.23
CA LYS A 524 -19.82 -10.47 -13.38
C LYS A 524 -19.66 -9.00 -13.00
N ARG A 525 -20.26 -8.57 -11.88
CA ARG A 525 -20.14 -7.19 -11.38
C ARG A 525 -18.70 -6.84 -10.98
N ALA A 526 -18.03 -7.75 -10.28
CA ALA A 526 -16.65 -7.53 -9.84
C ALA A 526 -15.67 -7.42 -11.03
N TYR A 527 -15.80 -8.29 -12.05
CA TYR A 527 -15.02 -8.18 -13.28
C TYR A 527 -15.32 -6.90 -14.08
N GLU A 528 -16.57 -6.43 -14.06
CA GLU A 528 -16.94 -5.16 -14.70
C GLU A 528 -16.34 -3.95 -13.94
N SER A 529 -16.22 -4.01 -12.60
CA SER A 529 -15.57 -2.98 -11.78
C SER A 529 -14.07 -2.90 -12.07
N ARG A 530 -13.38 -4.05 -11.95
CA ARG A 530 -11.93 -4.14 -12.20
C ARG A 530 -11.54 -3.68 -13.60
N ALA A 531 -12.35 -3.98 -14.61
CA ALA A 531 -12.08 -3.53 -15.98
C ALA A 531 -12.30 -2.01 -16.17
N GLN A 532 -13.11 -1.35 -15.33
CA GLN A 532 -13.25 0.10 -15.34
C GLN A 532 -12.07 0.77 -14.63
N GLU A 533 -11.65 0.22 -13.49
CA GLU A 533 -10.46 0.67 -12.76
C GLU A 533 -9.20 0.56 -13.63
N GLU A 534 -8.98 -0.59 -14.29
CA GLU A 534 -7.85 -0.78 -15.23
C GLU A 534 -7.91 0.22 -16.43
N GLU A 535 -9.11 0.66 -16.86
CA GLU A 535 -9.26 1.66 -17.92
C GLU A 535 -8.99 3.10 -17.41
N GLU A 536 -9.29 3.39 -16.14
CA GLU A 536 -9.01 4.67 -15.49
C GLU A 536 -7.51 4.81 -15.17
N ASP A 537 -6.86 3.75 -14.66
CA ASP A 537 -5.42 3.71 -14.41
C ASP A 537 -4.59 3.89 -15.69
N GLU A 538 -5.01 3.28 -16.81
CA GLU A 538 -4.37 3.48 -18.13
C GLU A 538 -4.52 4.93 -18.63
N GLU A 539 -5.56 5.66 -18.22
CA GLU A 539 -5.74 7.09 -18.55
C GLU A 539 -4.91 8.02 -17.62
N GLU A 540 -4.61 7.59 -16.39
CA GLU A 540 -3.77 8.30 -15.41
C GLU A 540 -2.26 8.03 -15.60
N GLU A 541 -1.84 6.85 -16.11
CA GLU A 541 -0.43 6.58 -16.45
C GLU A 541 0.15 7.49 -17.56
N ASP A 542 -0.71 8.09 -18.41
CA ASP A 542 -0.30 9.15 -19.36
C ASP A 542 -0.09 10.53 -18.67
N GLY A 543 -0.22 10.56 -17.34
CA GLY A 543 -0.27 11.73 -16.46
C GLY A 543 0.83 11.84 -15.38
N ASP A 544 1.98 11.16 -15.45
CA ASP A 544 3.13 11.36 -14.53
C ASP A 544 2.75 11.39 -13.02
N ASP A 545 2.06 10.36 -12.54
CA ASP A 545 1.66 10.23 -11.14
C ASP A 545 2.77 9.62 -10.27
N CYS A 546 3.46 10.49 -9.53
CA CYS A 546 4.25 10.16 -8.34
C CYS A 546 3.87 11.13 -7.19
N GLU A 547 2.60 11.56 -7.12
CA GLU A 547 2.13 12.57 -6.17
C GLU A 547 1.01 12.10 -5.21
N GLU A 548 0.57 10.83 -5.24
CA GLU A 548 -0.43 10.33 -4.29
C GLU A 548 0.15 9.35 -3.26
N ALA A 549 0.92 9.87 -2.31
CA ALA A 549 1.15 9.18 -1.04
C ALA A 549 1.33 10.12 0.17
N LEU A 550 1.28 11.45 0.01
CA LEU A 550 1.56 12.39 1.10
C LEU A 550 0.69 13.66 1.08
N SER A 551 -0.63 13.52 0.92
CA SER A 551 -1.54 14.61 1.28
C SER A 551 -2.67 14.14 2.18
N SER A 552 -2.43 14.23 3.48
CA SER A 552 -3.47 14.28 4.50
C SER A 552 -3.98 15.72 4.55
N ASP A 553 -5.22 15.96 4.11
CA ASP A 553 -6.08 16.99 4.70
C ASP A 553 -7.55 16.68 4.41
N GLU A 554 -8.28 16.47 5.50
CA GLU A 554 -9.71 16.22 5.63
C GLU A 554 -10.57 17.45 5.20
N ASP A 555 -11.88 17.19 5.04
CA ASP A 555 -13.03 18.11 4.92
C ASP A 555 -13.54 18.44 3.50
N ASP A 556 -14.52 17.65 3.01
CA ASP A 556 -15.79 18.17 2.45
C ASP A 556 -16.79 17.00 2.22
N MET A 557 -17.54 16.61 3.27
CA MET A 557 -18.73 15.74 3.18
C MET A 557 -19.92 16.49 2.58
N ASP A 558 -20.51 16.00 1.49
CA ASP A 558 -21.79 16.49 0.95
C ASP A 558 -22.90 15.43 1.13
N GLU A 559 -23.82 15.75 2.04
CA GLU A 559 -25.01 14.97 2.43
C GLU A 559 -25.91 14.61 1.24
N MET A 560 -26.13 13.30 0.96
CA MET A 560 -27.45 12.70 0.62
C MET A 560 -27.34 11.23 0.16
N ALA A 561 -27.65 10.25 1.03
CA ALA A 561 -28.59 9.13 0.75
C ALA A 561 -28.63 8.01 1.85
N PRO A 562 -29.30 8.19 3.00
CA PRO A 562 -29.37 7.15 4.04
C PRO A 562 -30.52 6.13 3.90
N ASP A 563 -31.26 6.09 2.78
CA ASP A 563 -32.61 5.48 2.74
C ASP A 563 -32.69 4.06 2.11
N TYR A 564 -31.54 3.42 1.84
CA TYR A 564 -31.46 2.10 1.16
C TYR A 564 -30.97 0.95 2.05
N LEU A 565 -30.03 1.18 2.96
CA LEU A 565 -29.46 0.15 3.87
C LEU A 565 -30.49 -0.42 4.86
N ASP A 566 -31.41 0.42 5.35
CA ASP A 566 -32.52 0.00 6.23
C ASP A 566 -33.39 -1.10 5.60
N LYS A 567 -33.50 -1.13 4.26
CA LYS A 567 -34.36 -2.09 3.54
C LYS A 567 -33.71 -3.47 3.40
N LEU A 568 -32.38 -3.57 3.45
CA LEU A 568 -31.66 -4.85 3.38
C LEU A 568 -31.59 -5.53 4.77
N ALA A 569 -31.34 -4.75 5.82
CA ALA A 569 -31.35 -5.23 7.21
C ALA A 569 -32.74 -5.74 7.65
N GLU A 570 -33.82 -5.09 7.21
CA GLU A 570 -35.19 -5.52 7.51
C GLU A 570 -35.55 -6.84 6.81
N PHE A 571 -34.96 -7.11 5.63
CA PHE A 571 -35.18 -8.35 4.88
C PHE A 571 -34.50 -9.57 5.53
N ALA A 572 -33.31 -9.38 6.12
CA ALA A 572 -32.58 -10.41 6.86
C ALA A 572 -33.25 -10.79 8.20
N LYS A 573 -33.76 -9.79 8.95
CA LYS A 573 -34.50 -10.00 10.22
C LYS A 573 -35.80 -10.81 10.03
N THR A 574 -36.46 -10.66 8.89
CA THR A 574 -37.77 -11.29 8.65
C THR A 574 -37.69 -12.81 8.40
N LYS A 575 -36.58 -13.31 7.84
CA LYS A 575 -36.39 -14.75 7.56
C LYS A 575 -35.80 -15.57 8.72
N GLY A 576 -35.11 -14.93 9.67
CA GLY A 576 -34.53 -15.62 10.84
C GLY A 576 -35.57 -16.18 11.82
N ASN A 577 -36.79 -15.64 11.84
CA ASN A 577 -37.83 -16.04 12.79
C ASN A 577 -38.65 -17.29 12.38
N GLU A 578 -38.47 -17.85 11.19
CA GLU A 578 -39.32 -18.95 10.68
C GLU A 578 -38.78 -20.38 10.95
N SER A 579 -37.54 -20.56 11.41
CA SER A 579 -36.86 -21.88 11.41
C SER A 579 -36.62 -22.56 12.78
N GLY A 580 -37.04 -21.96 13.91
CA GLY A 580 -37.36 -22.72 15.12
C GLY A 580 -36.24 -23.55 15.80
N PHE A 581 -35.01 -23.02 15.92
CA PHE A 581 -34.05 -23.45 16.96
C PHE A 581 -33.07 -22.33 17.34
N GLU A 582 -32.84 -22.14 18.65
CA GLU A 582 -31.99 -21.10 19.26
C GLU A 582 -30.49 -21.30 18.93
N VAL A 583 -29.92 -20.36 18.20
CA VAL A 583 -28.47 -20.10 18.15
C VAL A 583 -28.15 -19.11 19.27
N LYS A 584 -27.23 -19.46 20.18
CA LYS A 584 -26.69 -18.51 21.17
C LYS A 584 -25.57 -17.65 20.55
N ALA A 585 -25.93 -16.91 19.51
CA ALA A 585 -25.12 -15.82 18.97
C ALA A 585 -26.13 -14.70 18.71
N GLU A 586 -26.32 -13.85 19.71
CA GLU A 586 -26.89 -12.53 19.47
C GLU A 586 -25.82 -11.78 18.69
N ILE A 587 -26.08 -11.44 17.43
CA ILE A 587 -25.34 -10.39 16.75
C ILE A 587 -25.61 -9.13 17.59
N LYS A 588 -24.63 -8.75 18.40
CA LYS A 588 -24.62 -7.45 19.02
C LYS A 588 -24.19 -6.46 17.96
N ASP A 589 -25.11 -5.60 17.56
CA ASP A 589 -24.77 -4.28 17.04
C ASP A 589 -24.05 -3.54 18.17
N ASP A 590 -22.73 -3.71 18.30
CA ASP A 590 -21.89 -2.83 19.10
C ASP A 590 -21.44 -1.68 18.18
N ASP A 591 -22.40 -0.83 17.79
CA ASP A 591 -22.13 0.50 17.21
C ASP A 591 -22.59 1.57 18.20
N ALA A 592 -21.65 2.04 19.00
CA ALA A 592 -21.61 3.40 19.53
C ALA A 592 -20.21 3.61 20.11
N ASP A 593 -19.31 4.19 19.32
CA ASP A 593 -18.04 4.85 19.68
C ASP A 593 -16.83 4.43 18.81
N SER A 594 -17.02 4.27 17.49
CA SER A 594 -15.92 4.35 16.52
C SER A 594 -16.21 5.51 15.56
N ASP A 595 -15.60 6.66 15.81
CA ASP A 595 -15.58 7.82 14.92
C ASP A 595 -14.68 7.49 13.71
N GLY A 596 -15.19 6.68 12.78
CA GLY A 596 -14.55 6.40 11.49
C GLY A 596 -15.55 6.65 10.37
N ASP A 597 -15.54 7.87 9.83
CA ASP A 597 -16.24 8.22 8.58
C ASP A 597 -15.52 7.50 7.41
N ALA A 598 -15.87 6.24 7.16
CA ALA A 598 -15.60 5.58 5.89
C ALA A 598 -16.92 5.48 5.14
N GLU A 599 -17.17 6.42 4.22
CA GLU A 599 -18.19 6.26 3.20
C GLU A 599 -17.73 5.16 2.21
N GLU A 600 -17.90 3.88 2.59
CA GLU A 600 -17.60 2.75 1.69
C GLU A 600 -18.48 2.85 0.43
N SER A 601 -17.80 3.07 -0.70
CA SER A 601 -18.43 3.05 -2.03
C SER A 601 -18.92 1.64 -2.36
N VAL A 602 -19.90 1.52 -3.26
CA VAL A 602 -20.35 0.21 -3.80
C VAL A 602 -19.20 -0.53 -4.53
N GLY A 603 -18.12 0.18 -4.86
CA GLY A 603 -16.84 -0.39 -5.34
C GLY A 603 -16.11 -1.23 -4.29
N ASP A 604 -15.98 -0.75 -3.04
CA ASP A 604 -15.25 -1.42 -1.95
C ASP A 604 -15.83 -2.79 -1.57
N LEU A 605 -17.13 -3.03 -1.81
CA LEU A 605 -17.73 -4.34 -1.54
C LEU A 605 -17.29 -5.44 -2.52
N ASN A 606 -16.56 -5.09 -3.59
CA ASN A 606 -16.11 -6.01 -4.63
C ASN A 606 -14.64 -6.38 -4.57
N GLU A 607 -13.83 -5.74 -3.74
CA GLU A 607 -12.43 -6.10 -3.51
C GLU A 607 -12.22 -6.24 -1.99
N THR A 608 -11.83 -7.44 -1.55
CA THR A 608 -11.48 -7.64 -0.13
C THR A 608 -10.00 -7.33 0.03
N GLY A 609 -9.58 -6.72 1.15
CA GLY A 609 -8.15 -6.44 1.38
C GLY A 609 -7.25 -7.68 1.30
N LEU A 610 -7.84 -8.88 1.46
CA LEU A 610 -7.18 -10.17 1.33
C LEU A 610 -7.02 -10.68 -0.12
N GLU A 611 -7.62 -10.05 -1.13
CA GLU A 611 -7.46 -10.43 -2.55
C GLU A 611 -6.05 -10.14 -3.08
N SER A 612 -5.32 -9.23 -2.44
CA SER A 612 -3.89 -8.98 -2.67
C SER A 612 -3.03 -10.25 -2.53
N PHE A 613 -3.47 -11.21 -1.71
CA PHE A 613 -2.80 -12.50 -1.51
C PHE A 613 -3.18 -13.52 -2.60
N THR A 614 -2.64 -13.30 -3.78
CA THR A 614 -2.92 -14.08 -4.99
C THR A 614 -2.54 -15.56 -4.88
N THR A 615 -3.19 -16.39 -5.69
CA THR A 615 -2.99 -17.85 -5.75
C THR A 615 -2.97 -18.32 -7.21
N PRO A 616 -2.65 -19.59 -7.51
CA PRO A 616 -2.65 -20.09 -8.89
C PRO A 616 -4.00 -20.07 -9.59
N ILE A 617 -5.12 -19.91 -8.87
CA ILE A 617 -6.44 -19.78 -9.50
C ILE A 617 -6.69 -18.35 -9.99
N ASP A 618 -5.89 -17.37 -9.56
CA ASP A 618 -6.03 -15.95 -9.91
C ASP A 618 -5.18 -15.57 -11.14
N ASP A 619 -4.19 -16.38 -11.47
CA ASP A 619 -3.31 -16.21 -12.64
C ASP A 619 -4.09 -16.43 -13.95
N GLU A 620 -4.74 -15.39 -14.46
CA GLU A 620 -5.50 -15.41 -15.71
C GLU A 620 -4.59 -15.45 -16.96
N GLU A 621 -3.35 -14.98 -16.83
CA GLU A 621 -2.36 -14.89 -17.90
C GLU A 621 -1.77 -16.25 -18.28
N ASN A 622 -1.77 -17.20 -17.34
CA ASN A 622 -1.32 -18.56 -17.59
C ASN A 622 -2.07 -19.23 -18.74
N GLU A 623 -1.33 -19.94 -19.60
CA GLU A 623 -1.95 -20.80 -20.62
C GLU A 623 -2.84 -21.88 -20.00
N SER A 624 -2.52 -22.29 -18.77
CA SER A 624 -3.28 -23.27 -17.98
C SER A 624 -4.29 -22.65 -17.00
N ALA A 625 -4.53 -21.34 -17.08
CA ALA A 625 -5.44 -20.64 -16.19
C ALA A 625 -6.84 -21.26 -16.21
N ILE A 626 -7.41 -21.38 -15.03
CA ILE A 626 -8.70 -22.04 -14.81
C ILE A 626 -9.78 -20.96 -14.81
N ASP A 627 -10.63 -20.99 -15.84
CA ASP A 627 -11.80 -20.12 -15.93
C ASP A 627 -13.02 -20.82 -15.31
N GLU A 628 -13.65 -20.14 -14.36
CA GLU A 628 -14.77 -20.64 -13.57
C GLU A 628 -16.07 -20.76 -14.38
N TYR A 629 -16.29 -19.88 -15.38
CA TYR A 629 -17.42 -19.99 -16.30
C TYR A 629 -17.26 -21.22 -17.21
N TRP A 630 -16.06 -21.47 -17.72
CA TRP A 630 -15.80 -22.65 -18.56
C TRP A 630 -15.90 -23.93 -17.77
N THR A 631 -15.28 -23.96 -16.59
CA THR A 631 -15.32 -25.11 -15.67
C THR A 631 -16.77 -25.46 -15.35
N PHE A 632 -17.58 -24.46 -15.00
CA PHE A 632 -19.00 -24.68 -14.73
C PHE A 632 -19.76 -25.19 -15.96
N LYS A 633 -19.54 -24.58 -17.14
CA LYS A 633 -20.17 -25.02 -18.39
C LYS A 633 -19.84 -26.48 -18.72
N GLU A 634 -18.59 -26.88 -18.57
CA GLU A 634 -18.16 -28.27 -18.82
C GLU A 634 -18.83 -29.23 -17.84
N VAL A 635 -18.82 -28.90 -16.55
CA VAL A 635 -19.45 -29.72 -15.51
C VAL A 635 -20.96 -29.86 -15.75
N ILE A 636 -21.69 -28.75 -15.96
CA ILE A 636 -23.14 -28.79 -16.10
C ILE A 636 -23.57 -29.54 -17.38
N THR A 637 -22.77 -29.41 -18.46
CA THR A 637 -22.99 -30.15 -19.71
C THR A 637 -22.71 -31.64 -19.52
N ALA A 638 -21.61 -32.00 -18.86
CA ALA A 638 -21.26 -33.38 -18.57
C ALA A 638 -22.34 -34.05 -17.70
N LEU A 639 -22.83 -33.36 -16.67
CA LEU A 639 -23.91 -33.84 -15.81
C LEU A 639 -25.20 -34.10 -16.61
N SER A 640 -25.59 -33.19 -17.50
CA SER A 640 -26.78 -33.37 -18.35
C SER A 640 -26.71 -34.61 -19.26
N ALA A 641 -25.48 -35.03 -19.64
CA ALA A 641 -25.26 -36.18 -20.49
C ALA A 641 -25.07 -37.49 -19.70
N GLN A 642 -24.36 -37.43 -18.57
CA GLN A 642 -23.89 -38.61 -17.83
C GLN A 642 -24.81 -38.99 -16.65
N ASP A 643 -25.39 -38.01 -15.94
CA ASP A 643 -26.28 -38.23 -14.80
C ASP A 643 -27.52 -37.32 -14.90
N GLN A 644 -28.42 -37.69 -15.82
CA GLN A 644 -29.66 -36.95 -16.07
C GLN A 644 -30.56 -36.82 -14.84
N ALA A 645 -30.53 -37.82 -13.94
CA ALA A 645 -31.33 -37.79 -12.72
C ALA A 645 -30.81 -36.73 -11.74
N TRP A 646 -29.49 -36.66 -11.56
CA TRP A 646 -28.86 -35.63 -10.74
C TRP A 646 -29.00 -34.24 -11.34
N TYR A 647 -28.78 -34.10 -12.65
CA TYR A 647 -29.00 -32.85 -13.37
C TYR A 647 -30.44 -32.34 -13.22
N ALA A 648 -31.43 -33.22 -13.36
CA ALA A 648 -32.84 -32.87 -13.14
C ALA A 648 -33.10 -32.43 -11.69
N LEU A 649 -32.48 -33.08 -10.70
CA LEU A 649 -32.64 -32.70 -9.30
C LEU A 649 -32.07 -31.29 -9.00
N LEU A 650 -30.92 -30.96 -9.59
CA LEU A 650 -30.29 -29.64 -9.46
C LEU A 650 -31.09 -28.51 -10.13
N THR A 651 -31.81 -28.82 -11.23
CA THR A 651 -32.46 -27.81 -12.08
C THR A 651 -33.99 -27.75 -11.97
N SER A 652 -34.62 -28.77 -11.38
CA SER A 652 -36.10 -28.91 -11.37
C SER A 652 -36.86 -27.82 -10.62
N ASN A 653 -36.23 -27.16 -9.65
CA ASN A 653 -36.86 -26.15 -8.79
C ASN A 653 -36.48 -24.70 -9.15
N LEU A 654 -35.83 -24.48 -10.29
CA LEU A 654 -35.42 -23.15 -10.71
C LEU A 654 -36.63 -22.30 -11.14
N THR A 655 -36.65 -21.04 -10.72
CA THR A 655 -37.61 -20.07 -11.24
C THR A 655 -37.31 -19.76 -12.72
N PRO A 656 -38.28 -19.20 -13.49
CA PRO A 656 -38.02 -18.79 -14.86
C PRO A 656 -36.86 -17.78 -14.99
N GLU A 657 -36.70 -16.91 -14.00
CA GLU A 657 -35.59 -15.95 -13.92
C GLU A 657 -34.26 -16.64 -13.68
N GLN A 658 -34.19 -17.58 -12.73
CA GLN A 658 -32.99 -18.37 -12.46
C GLN A 658 -32.60 -19.26 -13.66
N ALA A 659 -33.58 -19.84 -14.34
CA ALA A 659 -33.33 -20.63 -15.55
C ALA A 659 -32.75 -19.77 -16.69
N LYS A 660 -33.19 -18.51 -16.81
CA LYS A 660 -32.64 -17.53 -17.75
C LYS A 660 -31.22 -17.11 -17.36
N ALA A 661 -30.99 -16.77 -16.10
CA ALA A 661 -29.66 -16.43 -15.59
C ALA A 661 -28.65 -17.57 -15.79
N LEU A 662 -29.06 -18.82 -15.55
CA LEU A 662 -28.24 -20.00 -15.82
C LEU A 662 -27.84 -20.11 -17.30
N GLN A 663 -28.76 -19.81 -18.23
CA GLN A 663 -28.45 -19.79 -19.66
C GLN A 663 -27.48 -18.66 -20.00
N GLU A 664 -27.65 -17.48 -19.39
CA GLU A 664 -26.76 -16.33 -19.57
C GLU A 664 -25.32 -16.68 -19.13
N VAL A 665 -25.14 -17.34 -17.98
CA VAL A 665 -23.82 -17.81 -17.52
C VAL A 665 -23.15 -18.71 -18.57
N VAL A 666 -23.89 -19.64 -19.18
CA VAL A 666 -23.36 -20.53 -20.23
C VAL A 666 -22.98 -19.75 -21.49
N VAL A 667 -23.74 -18.71 -21.85
CA VAL A 667 -23.42 -17.82 -22.98
C VAL A 667 -22.18 -16.98 -22.67
N THR A 668 -22.06 -16.43 -21.48
CA THR A 668 -20.87 -15.69 -21.02
C THR A 668 -19.63 -16.58 -21.06
N ALA A 669 -19.74 -17.85 -20.67
CA ALA A 669 -18.66 -18.82 -20.80
C ALA A 669 -18.15 -18.95 -22.25
N ASP A 670 -19.05 -19.03 -23.24
CA ASP A 670 -18.68 -19.06 -24.66
C ASP A 670 -18.03 -17.77 -25.14
N GLN A 671 -18.52 -16.62 -24.67
CA GLN A 671 -17.96 -15.32 -25.00
C GLN A 671 -16.55 -15.16 -24.44
N ARG A 672 -16.32 -15.48 -23.15
CA ARG A 672 -14.99 -15.48 -22.52
C ARG A 672 -14.03 -16.41 -23.27
N LYS A 673 -14.50 -17.58 -23.70
CA LYS A 673 -13.70 -18.53 -24.49
C LYS A 673 -13.26 -17.96 -25.83
N ALA A 674 -14.21 -17.42 -26.58
CA ALA A 674 -13.91 -16.77 -27.85
C ALA A 674 -12.95 -15.57 -27.67
N ALA A 675 -13.11 -14.80 -26.59
CA ALA A 675 -12.24 -13.67 -26.28
C ALA A 675 -10.81 -14.12 -25.96
N LYS A 676 -10.60 -15.14 -25.11
CA LYS A 676 -9.25 -15.67 -24.81
C LYS A 676 -8.60 -16.27 -26.05
N GLU A 677 -9.34 -17.03 -26.87
CA GLU A 677 -8.85 -17.57 -28.14
C GLU A 677 -8.46 -16.45 -29.11
N SER A 678 -9.24 -15.37 -29.18
CA SER A 678 -8.92 -14.19 -29.98
C SER A 678 -7.65 -13.48 -29.51
N LYS A 679 -7.51 -13.23 -28.20
CA LYS A 679 -6.29 -12.64 -27.58
C LYS A 679 -5.06 -13.52 -27.86
N LEU A 680 -5.19 -14.84 -27.79
CA LEU A 680 -4.09 -15.77 -28.10
C LEU A 680 -3.67 -15.70 -29.58
N ILE A 681 -4.65 -15.62 -30.51
CA ILE A 681 -4.38 -15.47 -31.95
C ILE A 681 -3.69 -14.12 -32.23
N GLU A 682 -4.08 -13.06 -31.54
CA GLU A 682 -3.45 -11.75 -31.64
C GLU A 682 -2.00 -11.77 -31.14
N LYS A 683 -1.75 -12.35 -29.95
CA LYS A 683 -0.39 -12.58 -29.41
C LYS A 683 0.48 -13.43 -30.36
N GLN A 684 -0.11 -14.30 -31.17
CA GLN A 684 0.58 -15.11 -32.19
C GLN A 684 0.78 -14.43 -33.55
N GLY A 685 0.43 -13.14 -33.69
CA GLY A 685 0.64 -12.36 -34.91
C GLY A 685 -0.57 -12.30 -35.86
N GLY A 686 -1.78 -12.63 -35.37
CA GLY A 686 -3.04 -12.50 -36.09
C GLY A 686 -3.40 -13.69 -37.00
N PHE A 687 -4.55 -13.61 -37.65
CA PHE A 687 -4.99 -14.67 -38.58
C PHE A 687 -4.07 -14.77 -39.79
N ALA A 688 -3.38 -15.90 -39.95
CA ALA A 688 -2.69 -16.24 -41.18
C ALA A 688 -3.70 -16.51 -42.31
N PHE A 689 -4.11 -15.46 -43.03
CA PHE A 689 -4.87 -15.63 -44.26
C PHE A 689 -3.98 -16.38 -45.27
N PRO A 690 -4.39 -17.55 -45.79
CA PRO A 690 -3.65 -18.17 -46.88
C PRO A 690 -3.62 -17.18 -48.04
N GLN A 691 -2.42 -16.73 -48.44
CA GLN A 691 -2.21 -15.93 -49.64
C GLN A 691 -2.80 -16.69 -50.83
N THR A 692 -4.05 -16.39 -51.14
CA THR A 692 -4.69 -16.87 -52.36
C THR A 692 -4.05 -16.03 -53.46
N ALA A 693 -3.22 -16.66 -54.28
CA ALA A 693 -2.52 -16.01 -55.38
C ALA A 693 -3.51 -15.15 -56.18
N VAL A 694 -3.32 -13.83 -56.11
CA VAL A 694 -4.07 -12.88 -56.93
C VAL A 694 -3.79 -13.23 -58.40
N PRO A 695 -4.79 -13.63 -59.21
CA PRO A 695 -4.54 -13.96 -60.60
C PRO A 695 -4.03 -12.72 -61.34
N THR A 696 -2.84 -12.79 -61.92
CA THR A 696 -2.17 -11.70 -62.65
C THR A 696 -2.83 -11.33 -63.99
N SER A 697 -4.05 -11.80 -64.27
CA SER A 697 -4.81 -11.42 -65.45
C SER A 697 -6.30 -11.32 -65.17
N PHE A 698 -6.75 -10.12 -64.82
CA PHE A 698 -8.14 -9.73 -64.96
C PHE A 698 -8.37 -9.23 -66.39
N LYS A 699 -9.08 -10.02 -67.22
CA LYS A 699 -9.61 -9.53 -68.51
C LYS A 699 -10.96 -8.87 -68.23
N PHE A 700 -11.02 -7.54 -68.30
CA PHE A 700 -12.29 -6.87 -68.57
C PHE A 700 -12.73 -7.23 -70.00
N GLY A 701 -14.01 -7.59 -70.15
CA GLY A 701 -14.58 -8.22 -71.36
C GLY A 701 -14.44 -7.40 -72.64
N SER A 702 -14.71 -8.08 -73.76
CA SER A 702 -14.78 -7.53 -75.13
C SER A 702 -15.59 -6.24 -75.27
#